data_AF-A0A3A4X2L8-F1
#
_entry.id   AF-A0A3A4X2L8-F1
#
_cell.length_a   1.000
_cell.length_b   1.000
_cell.length_c   1.000
_cell.angle_alpha   90.00
_cell.angle_beta   90.00
_cell.angle_gamma   90.00
#
_symmetry.space_group_name_H-M   'P 1'
#
loop_
_entity.id
_entity.type
_entity.pdbx_description
1 polymer ?
#
loop_
_entity_poly.entity_id
_entity_poly.type
_entity_poly.pdbx_seq_one_letter_code
_entity_poly.pdbx_strand_id
1 'polypeptide(L)'
;MTDDPKAIVLDSEAQKLFEQFGGLQAFQKTGSSAGADRLAQSLLDEQKRHDAVRILMVQAAWLLSRYLSEERFAVLDTREAKAFDNLVQVMNRLGQTPGHLGCMLIRFRGNPNFSQVPEKFDYEVAFGHMLVDSAIVAHVVRRNGAKWAKLPDQLTSAFAVLADYGVNNIFIRLPENASRERPDLQLCLKIISGFRQARQSGRPIVVQTPTEKLAVPIINDENLFPDPNLTLMAGLNRLSSKAMQTLVDKVDQWLRKQQSTSAVKRYAGVYNAALELPKIRAKIRQPQIELNNVKWLISETEGETVTPEKMNVAKLAMDIAGASPQQVAKMIHSIYGDDYAKANKSLLGERLHLSSHLLDAAEKSTQKEHLSQELLGSLQVRLDQVKDNVMDDIHVIKDTGVERSQGKQPPPEAVHSQIYQMVSFYKGRSATRKKMVGMVHNPIAFTGRDYEILAKDFRIPLEDAQALVWKLKSCFGTDGRFKKGAFSEAVEHFQRYEQKIFHFLWHHMKDVVQPQDRAAFLNALQALTTQMDQPKKAFKILLEDFCSEPNSIQFSDNKAIMLANLIVHRDKHLTDYDITPEDIVLNRHNIDTMVAQYAAWRLEKDHEAFSTKVQTIHKKLTEGLHLGRTADQRLPAAVLLNLERELYIFLSLVACDTSKAILKSAAAEYGDPAAEIFHQKESQNCLGALMQNLRVALRGIGSIGGMAEIAVLERIKASEENFGRLKNDRHHRAQARLISEWVEEAVKLIKFRA
;
A
#
# COMPACT_ATOMS: atom_id res chain seq x y z
N MET A 1 -42.81 -6.22 -7.84
CA MET A 1 -43.64 -5.75 -6.71
C MET A 1 -42.92 -6.23 -5.46
N THR A 2 -42.33 -5.28 -4.74
CA THR A 2 -41.50 -5.49 -3.56
C THR A 2 -42.38 -5.61 -2.33
N ASP A 3 -42.24 -6.72 -1.59
CA ASP A 3 -42.85 -6.92 -0.27
C ASP A 3 -42.19 -5.99 0.75
N ASP A 4 -43.04 -5.17 1.40
CA ASP A 4 -42.72 -4.36 2.58
C ASP A 4 -42.57 -5.25 3.82
N PRO A 5 -41.60 -4.99 4.73
CA PRO A 5 -41.48 -5.75 5.96
C PRO A 5 -42.63 -5.38 6.91
N LYS A 6 -43.39 -6.40 7.34
CA LYS A 6 -44.50 -6.31 8.31
C LYS A 6 -44.10 -5.47 9.53
N ALA A 7 -44.78 -4.34 9.72
CA ALA A 7 -44.72 -3.55 10.93
C ALA A 7 -45.20 -4.41 12.12
N ILE A 8 -44.38 -4.50 13.16
CA ILE A 8 -44.73 -5.15 14.43
C ILE A 8 -45.79 -4.27 15.11
N VAL A 9 -47.01 -4.79 15.23
CA VAL A 9 -48.10 -4.12 15.95
C VAL A 9 -48.00 -4.49 17.43
N LEU A 10 -47.70 -3.52 18.28
CA LEU A 10 -47.70 -3.67 19.74
C LEU A 10 -49.14 -3.52 20.25
N ASP A 11 -49.51 -4.26 21.30
CA ASP A 11 -50.78 -4.08 21.98
C ASP A 11 -50.80 -2.77 22.81
N SER A 12 -51.98 -2.35 23.26
CA SER A 12 -52.18 -1.04 23.90
C SER A 12 -51.49 -0.88 25.25
N GLU A 13 -51.17 -1.98 25.94
CA GLU A 13 -50.39 -1.94 27.18
C GLU A 13 -48.89 -1.84 26.89
N ALA A 14 -48.40 -2.62 25.93
CA ALA A 14 -47.04 -2.54 25.42
C ALA A 14 -46.74 -1.17 24.79
N GLN A 15 -47.70 -0.56 24.09
CA GLN A 15 -47.60 0.78 23.52
C GLN A 15 -47.46 1.84 24.63
N LYS A 16 -48.25 1.75 25.71
CA LYS A 16 -48.16 2.66 26.86
C LYS A 16 -46.84 2.50 27.63
N LEU A 17 -46.38 1.26 27.80
CA LEU A 17 -45.08 0.99 28.40
C LEU A 17 -43.95 1.59 27.54
N PHE A 18 -44.03 1.39 26.22
CA PHE A 18 -43.09 1.92 25.24
C PHE A 18 -43.04 3.46 25.22
N GLU A 19 -44.20 4.12 25.36
CA GLU A 19 -44.30 5.58 25.50
C GLU A 19 -43.76 6.07 26.84
N GLN A 20 -43.98 5.34 27.94
CA GLN A 20 -43.39 5.66 29.26
C GLN A 20 -41.87 5.54 29.28
N PHE A 21 -41.30 4.64 28.46
CA PHE A 21 -39.85 4.56 28.23
C PHE A 21 -39.32 5.55 27.17
N GLY A 22 -40.15 6.48 26.67
CA GLY A 22 -39.77 7.57 25.77
C GLY A 22 -39.75 7.22 24.26
N GLY A 23 -40.39 6.12 23.87
CA GLY A 23 -40.60 5.72 22.47
C GLY A 23 -39.33 5.46 21.65
N LEU A 24 -39.47 5.39 20.32
CA LEU A 24 -38.36 5.20 19.36
C LEU A 24 -37.25 6.27 19.50
N GLN A 25 -37.59 7.46 20.01
CA GLN A 25 -36.64 8.55 20.23
C GLN A 25 -35.77 8.33 21.47
N ALA A 26 -36.31 7.71 22.53
CA ALA A 26 -35.50 7.22 23.63
C ALA A 26 -34.62 6.05 23.19
N PHE A 27 -35.12 5.11 22.35
CA PHE A 27 -34.31 4.02 21.80
C PHE A 27 -33.15 4.52 20.91
N GLN A 28 -33.35 5.62 20.17
CA GLN A 28 -32.30 6.28 19.39
C GLN A 28 -31.35 7.14 20.26
N LYS A 29 -31.82 7.72 21.37
CA LYS A 29 -30.98 8.44 22.34
C LYS A 29 -30.24 7.52 23.33
N THR A 30 -30.75 6.32 23.61
CA THR A 30 -30.01 5.24 24.29
C THR A 30 -29.11 4.48 23.31
N GLY A 31 -29.31 4.65 22.01
CA GLY A 31 -28.43 4.18 20.94
C GLY A 31 -27.15 4.98 20.78
N SER A 32 -26.99 6.14 21.43
CA SER A 32 -25.65 6.66 21.76
C SER A 32 -25.14 5.85 22.95
N SER A 33 -24.57 4.69 22.65
CA SER A 33 -24.05 3.75 23.63
C SER A 33 -23.13 4.45 24.62
N ALA A 34 -23.55 4.51 25.89
CA ALA A 34 -22.68 4.73 27.05
C ALA A 34 -21.72 3.53 27.29
N GLY A 35 -21.44 2.76 26.24
CA GLY A 35 -20.60 1.57 26.15
C GLY A 35 -20.20 1.32 24.68
N ALA A 36 -19.87 2.37 23.92
CA ALA A 36 -19.21 2.17 22.63
C ALA A 36 -17.79 1.68 22.87
N ASP A 37 -17.39 0.59 22.21
CA ASP A 37 -16.01 0.17 21.99
C ASP A 37 -15.19 1.38 21.50
N ARG A 38 -14.41 1.98 22.41
CA ARG A 38 -13.81 3.31 22.21
C ARG A 38 -12.61 3.20 21.31
N LEU A 39 -11.89 2.09 21.35
CA LEU A 39 -10.78 1.84 20.44
C LEU A 39 -11.31 1.67 19.01
N ALA A 40 -12.30 0.82 18.79
CA ALA A 40 -12.88 0.65 17.46
C ALA A 40 -13.43 1.97 16.91
N GLN A 41 -14.14 2.75 17.74
CA GLN A 41 -14.65 4.05 17.36
C GLN A 41 -13.53 5.05 17.04
N SER A 42 -12.47 5.11 17.86
CA SER A 42 -11.34 6.02 17.63
C SER A 42 -10.56 5.66 16.35
N LEU A 43 -10.38 4.37 16.06
CA LEU A 43 -9.76 3.90 14.81
C LEU A 43 -10.66 4.17 13.60
N LEU A 44 -11.97 4.05 13.76
CA LEU A 44 -12.93 4.45 12.73
C LEU A 44 -12.87 5.96 12.47
N ASP A 45 -12.69 6.77 13.51
CA ASP A 45 -12.54 8.23 13.36
C ASP A 45 -11.20 8.61 12.71
N GLU A 46 -10.14 7.80 12.89
CA GLU A 46 -8.89 7.92 12.12
C GLU A 46 -9.12 7.60 10.63
N GLN A 47 -9.80 6.49 10.33
CA GLN A 47 -10.17 6.15 8.95
C GLN A 47 -11.02 7.26 8.31
N LYS A 48 -11.96 7.86 9.05
CA LYS A 48 -12.74 9.01 8.56
C LYS A 48 -11.88 10.24 8.28
N ARG A 49 -10.80 10.46 9.05
CA ARG A 49 -9.82 11.53 8.75
C ARG A 49 -9.10 11.27 7.43
N HIS A 50 -8.70 10.03 7.16
CA HIS A 50 -8.11 9.67 5.86
C HIS A 50 -9.15 9.76 4.72
N ASP A 51 -10.39 9.36 4.98
CA ASP A 51 -11.48 9.50 4.02
C ASP A 51 -11.74 10.96 3.65
N ALA A 52 -11.59 11.90 4.58
CA ALA A 52 -11.69 13.32 4.29
C ALA A 52 -10.65 13.78 3.25
N VAL A 53 -9.43 13.24 3.30
CA VAL A 53 -8.38 13.49 2.30
C VAL A 53 -8.73 12.83 0.96
N ARG A 54 -9.20 11.57 0.98
CA ARG A 54 -9.63 10.85 -0.23
C ARG A 54 -10.78 11.55 -0.95
N ILE A 55 -11.72 12.13 -0.20
CA ILE A 55 -12.79 12.96 -0.75
C ILE A 55 -12.20 14.17 -1.49
N LEU A 56 -11.21 14.84 -0.90
CA LEU A 56 -10.52 15.95 -1.56
C LEU A 56 -9.78 15.50 -2.83
N MET A 57 -9.12 14.34 -2.81
CA MET A 57 -8.46 13.76 -3.99
C MET A 57 -9.45 13.50 -5.13
N VAL A 58 -10.62 12.91 -4.84
CA VAL A 58 -11.68 12.69 -5.85
C VAL A 58 -12.22 14.00 -6.39
N GLN A 59 -12.45 14.99 -5.52
CA GLN A 59 -12.89 16.32 -5.92
C GLN A 59 -11.87 17.02 -6.82
N ALA A 60 -10.57 16.92 -6.51
CA ALA A 60 -9.49 17.46 -7.32
C ALA A 60 -9.46 16.79 -8.70
N ALA A 61 -9.50 15.46 -8.76
CA ALA A 61 -9.54 14.71 -10.02
C ALA A 61 -10.75 15.11 -10.89
N TRP A 62 -11.93 15.25 -10.28
CA TRP A 62 -13.15 15.69 -10.96
C TRP A 62 -13.06 17.14 -11.46
N LEU A 63 -12.50 18.06 -10.66
CA LEU A 63 -12.33 19.46 -11.09
C LEU A 63 -11.28 19.58 -12.20
N LEU A 64 -10.20 18.81 -12.15
CA LEU A 64 -9.18 18.75 -13.21
C LEU A 64 -9.77 18.20 -14.52
N SER A 65 -10.61 17.16 -14.45
CA SER A 65 -11.23 16.59 -15.65
C SER A 65 -12.16 17.58 -16.37
N ARG A 66 -12.75 18.54 -15.65
CA ARG A 66 -13.54 19.62 -16.27
C ARG A 66 -12.71 20.49 -17.20
N TYR A 67 -11.45 20.78 -16.84
CA TYR A 67 -10.56 21.52 -17.74
C TYR A 67 -10.20 20.72 -18.99
N LEU A 68 -10.26 19.40 -18.98
CA LEU A 68 -10.05 18.57 -20.17
C LEU A 68 -11.29 18.49 -21.09
N SER A 69 -12.48 18.71 -20.54
CA SER A 69 -13.75 18.60 -21.27
C SER A 69 -14.35 19.93 -21.72
N GLU A 70 -14.04 21.04 -21.03
CA GLU A 70 -14.66 22.36 -21.26
C GLU A 70 -13.70 23.33 -21.98
N GLU A 71 -13.69 23.31 -23.32
CA GLU A 71 -12.82 24.18 -24.13
C GLU A 71 -12.99 25.68 -23.84
N ARG A 72 -14.21 26.09 -23.44
CA ARG A 72 -14.53 27.48 -23.11
C ARG A 72 -13.75 28.00 -21.90
N PHE A 73 -13.18 27.12 -21.08
CA PHE A 73 -12.38 27.53 -19.94
C PHE A 73 -11.08 28.25 -20.35
N ALA A 74 -10.63 28.11 -21.60
CA ALA A 74 -9.47 28.83 -22.11
C ALA A 74 -9.68 30.36 -22.11
N VAL A 75 -10.92 30.84 -22.29
CA VAL A 75 -11.26 32.27 -22.32
C VAL A 75 -11.88 32.75 -21.00
N LEU A 76 -12.36 34.00 -20.94
CA LEU A 76 -13.10 34.51 -19.79
C LEU A 76 -14.46 33.81 -19.69
N ASP A 77 -14.61 32.90 -18.73
CA ASP A 77 -15.86 32.20 -18.41
C ASP A 77 -16.06 32.21 -16.89
N THR A 78 -17.24 32.63 -16.43
CA THR A 78 -17.56 32.74 -14.99
C THR A 78 -17.61 31.38 -14.30
N ARG A 79 -17.92 30.30 -15.04
CA ARG A 79 -17.91 28.92 -14.54
C ARG A 79 -16.48 28.41 -14.40
N GLU A 80 -15.56 28.88 -15.23
CA GLU A 80 -14.13 28.59 -15.07
C GLU A 80 -13.59 29.23 -13.80
N ALA A 81 -13.86 30.51 -13.55
CA ALA A 81 -13.42 31.18 -12.32
C ALA A 81 -13.90 30.44 -11.06
N LYS A 82 -15.18 30.03 -11.04
CA LYS A 82 -15.73 29.23 -9.93
C LYS A 82 -15.09 27.84 -9.83
N ALA A 83 -14.84 27.17 -10.95
CA ALA A 83 -14.19 25.86 -10.96
C ALA A 83 -12.74 25.95 -10.46
N PHE A 84 -12.02 26.99 -10.87
CA PHE A 84 -10.66 27.27 -10.45
C PHE A 84 -10.58 27.54 -8.95
N ASP A 85 -11.47 28.40 -8.44
CA ASP A 85 -11.52 28.74 -7.01
C ASP A 85 -11.79 27.50 -6.15
N ASN A 86 -12.72 26.65 -6.58
CA ASN A 86 -12.98 25.38 -5.91
C ASN A 86 -11.76 24.45 -5.96
N LEU A 87 -11.06 24.37 -7.09
CA LEU A 87 -9.86 23.54 -7.23
C LEU A 87 -8.75 24.03 -6.31
N VAL A 88 -8.48 25.34 -6.29
CA VAL A 88 -7.49 25.95 -5.39
C VAL A 88 -7.84 25.70 -3.92
N GLN A 89 -9.12 25.82 -3.54
CA GLN A 89 -9.54 25.50 -2.18
C GLN A 89 -9.28 24.04 -1.82
N VAL A 90 -9.59 23.09 -2.71
CA VAL A 90 -9.33 21.67 -2.52
C VAL A 90 -7.82 21.41 -2.41
N MET A 91 -7.02 21.97 -3.32
CA MET A 91 -5.55 21.82 -3.34
C MET A 91 -4.89 22.42 -2.10
N ASN A 92 -5.37 23.57 -1.61
CA ASN A 92 -4.87 24.17 -0.37
C ASN A 92 -5.16 23.29 0.84
N ARG A 93 -6.34 22.65 0.91
CA ARG A 93 -6.67 21.70 1.98
C ARG A 93 -5.83 20.43 1.90
N LEU A 94 -5.56 19.94 0.69
CA LEU A 94 -4.62 18.84 0.48
C LEU A 94 -3.21 19.22 0.94
N GLY A 95 -2.71 20.42 0.58
CA GLY A 95 -1.40 20.91 1.01
C GLY A 95 -1.25 21.19 2.51
N GLN A 96 -2.35 21.24 3.27
CA GLN A 96 -2.33 21.32 4.74
C GLN A 96 -2.36 19.94 5.42
N THR A 97 -2.56 18.86 4.65
CA THR A 97 -2.64 17.50 5.18
C THR A 97 -1.23 16.96 5.39
N PRO A 98 -0.87 16.43 6.57
CA PRO A 98 0.48 15.90 6.81
C PRO A 98 0.81 14.70 5.91
N GLY A 99 2.11 14.47 5.67
CA GLY A 99 2.58 13.32 4.88
C GLY A 99 2.43 13.46 3.35
N HIS A 100 2.02 14.63 2.86
CA HIS A 100 1.99 14.90 1.42
C HIS A 100 3.41 15.03 0.84
N LEU A 101 3.66 14.43 -0.32
CA LEU A 101 4.96 14.47 -1.01
C LEU A 101 5.05 15.66 -1.98
N GLY A 102 4.39 16.78 -1.64
CA GLY A 102 4.34 17.99 -2.47
C GLY A 102 3.56 17.86 -3.80
N CYS A 103 2.97 16.71 -4.09
CA CYS A 103 2.30 16.45 -5.37
C CYS A 103 1.11 15.48 -5.25
N MET A 104 0.28 15.48 -6.29
CA MET A 104 -0.77 14.48 -6.53
C MET A 104 -0.56 13.86 -7.92
N LEU A 105 -0.79 12.56 -8.05
CA LEU A 105 -0.66 11.81 -9.29
C LEU A 105 -1.98 11.10 -9.59
N ILE A 106 -2.52 11.27 -10.79
CA ILE A 106 -3.58 10.43 -11.34
C ILE A 106 -2.94 9.52 -12.36
N ARG A 107 -3.12 8.19 -12.28
CA ARG A 107 -2.51 7.24 -13.23
C ARG A 107 -3.45 6.13 -13.65
N PHE A 108 -3.42 5.79 -14.94
CA PHE A 108 -4.09 4.65 -15.54
C PHE A 108 -3.32 3.38 -15.20
N ARG A 109 -4.04 2.35 -14.73
CA ARG A 109 -3.47 1.04 -14.40
C ARG A 109 -3.82 -0.02 -15.45
N GLY A 110 -5.04 0.01 -15.97
CA GLY A 110 -5.55 -1.00 -16.91
C GLY A 110 -5.76 -2.36 -16.26
N ASN A 111 -6.12 -2.43 -14.98
CA ASN A 111 -6.41 -3.65 -14.24
C ASN A 111 -7.55 -3.41 -13.23
N PRO A 112 -8.81 -3.34 -13.68
CA PRO A 112 -9.93 -3.07 -12.79
C PRO A 112 -10.06 -4.21 -11.76
N ASN A 113 -9.80 -3.91 -10.49
CA ASN A 113 -9.99 -4.84 -9.37
C ASN A 113 -11.45 -5.34 -9.26
N PHE A 114 -12.40 -4.68 -9.93
CA PHE A 114 -13.84 -4.99 -9.94
C PHE A 114 -14.36 -5.09 -11.37
N SER A 115 -15.05 -6.18 -11.68
CA SER A 115 -15.61 -6.48 -13.02
C SER A 115 -16.63 -5.45 -13.55
N GLN A 116 -17.07 -4.50 -12.73
CA GLN A 116 -18.05 -3.47 -13.08
C GLN A 116 -17.42 -2.20 -13.66
N VAL A 117 -16.12 -1.97 -13.48
CA VAL A 117 -15.42 -0.81 -14.06
C VAL A 117 -14.81 -1.24 -15.40
N PRO A 118 -15.21 -0.63 -16.53
CA PRO A 118 -14.54 -0.85 -17.80
C PRO A 118 -13.04 -0.59 -17.66
N GLU A 119 -12.21 -1.46 -18.24
CA GLU A 119 -10.75 -1.38 -18.13
C GLU A 119 -10.19 -0.01 -18.49
N LYS A 120 -10.72 0.61 -19.55
CA LYS A 120 -10.33 1.96 -19.98
C LYS A 120 -10.56 3.06 -18.94
N PHE A 121 -11.33 2.78 -17.87
CA PHE A 121 -11.61 3.70 -16.77
C PHE A 121 -10.88 3.30 -15.48
N ASP A 122 -9.98 2.32 -15.52
CA ASP A 122 -9.21 1.91 -14.34
C ASP A 122 -8.02 2.84 -14.10
N TYR A 123 -8.29 3.87 -13.30
CA TYR A 123 -7.32 4.82 -12.81
C TYR A 123 -7.25 4.76 -11.29
N GLU A 124 -6.14 5.24 -10.75
CA GLU A 124 -6.00 5.57 -9.34
C GLU A 124 -5.46 6.99 -9.15
N VAL A 125 -5.80 7.58 -8.01
CA VAL A 125 -5.28 8.87 -7.57
C VAL A 125 -4.40 8.62 -6.35
N ALA A 126 -3.17 9.10 -6.41
CA ALA A 126 -2.15 8.97 -5.38
C ALA A 126 -1.78 10.34 -4.80
N PHE A 127 -1.66 10.40 -3.48
CA PHE A 127 -1.28 11.60 -2.72
C PHE A 127 -0.46 11.18 -1.49
N GLY A 128 0.87 11.30 -1.60
CA GLY A 128 1.76 10.70 -0.61
C GLY A 128 1.59 9.18 -0.55
N HIS A 129 1.34 8.65 0.64
CA HIS A 129 1.01 7.22 0.83
C HIS A 129 -0.49 6.91 0.71
N MET A 130 -1.34 7.92 0.49
CA MET A 130 -2.77 7.72 0.31
C MET A 130 -3.11 7.43 -1.15
N LEU A 131 -3.93 6.40 -1.35
CA LEU A 131 -4.50 6.03 -2.64
C LEU A 131 -6.03 6.11 -2.57
N VAL A 132 -6.64 6.45 -3.70
CA VAL A 132 -8.08 6.30 -3.91
C VAL A 132 -8.36 5.85 -5.35
N ASP A 133 -9.21 4.84 -5.47
CA ASP A 133 -9.75 4.32 -6.73
C ASP A 133 -11.24 4.01 -6.55
N SER A 134 -11.89 3.48 -7.59
CA SER A 134 -13.31 3.15 -7.57
C SER A 134 -13.71 2.17 -6.44
N ALA A 135 -12.80 1.28 -6.02
CA ALA A 135 -13.05 0.36 -4.93
C ALA A 135 -13.05 1.08 -3.58
N ILE A 136 -12.02 1.88 -3.33
CA ILE A 136 -11.86 2.63 -2.08
C ILE A 136 -12.99 3.64 -1.90
N VAL A 137 -13.43 4.30 -2.98
CA VAL A 137 -14.55 5.26 -2.92
C VAL A 137 -15.84 4.61 -2.41
N ALA A 138 -16.13 3.36 -2.79
CA ALA A 138 -17.30 2.66 -2.28
C ALA A 138 -17.24 2.49 -0.75
N HIS A 139 -16.06 2.21 -0.18
CA HIS A 139 -15.84 2.13 1.27
C HIS A 139 -15.96 3.51 1.95
N VAL A 140 -15.42 4.56 1.33
CA VAL A 140 -15.54 5.95 1.81
C VAL A 140 -17.01 6.35 1.96
N VAL A 141 -17.85 6.07 0.95
CA VAL A 141 -19.29 6.39 0.98
C VAL A 141 -20.00 5.61 2.08
N ARG A 142 -19.74 4.30 2.20
CA ARG A 142 -20.33 3.45 3.25
C ARG A 142 -20.02 3.97 4.65
N ARG A 143 -18.78 4.43 4.91
CA ARG A 143 -18.35 4.94 6.23
C ARG A 143 -18.85 6.35 6.56
N ASN A 144 -19.03 7.22 5.56
CA ASN A 144 -19.32 8.64 5.76
C ASN A 144 -20.77 9.03 5.46
N GLY A 145 -21.59 8.08 4.98
CA GLY A 145 -23.03 8.23 4.77
C GLY A 145 -23.43 8.90 3.45
N ALA A 146 -24.74 9.04 3.28
CA ALA A 146 -25.38 9.41 2.00
C ALA A 146 -24.99 10.79 1.43
N LYS A 147 -24.45 11.71 2.26
CA LYS A 147 -23.97 13.03 1.79
C LYS A 147 -22.88 12.93 0.71
N TRP A 148 -22.15 11.81 0.68
CA TRP A 148 -21.11 11.54 -0.32
C TRP A 148 -21.56 10.55 -1.40
N ALA A 149 -22.85 10.25 -1.52
CA ALA A 149 -23.35 9.25 -2.48
C ALA A 149 -23.00 9.57 -3.94
N LYS A 150 -22.71 10.83 -4.29
CA LYS A 150 -22.28 11.26 -5.64
C LYS A 150 -20.78 11.08 -5.91
N LEU A 151 -19.98 10.74 -4.90
CA LEU A 151 -18.52 10.61 -5.02
C LEU A 151 -18.10 9.53 -6.03
N PRO A 152 -18.73 8.33 -6.08
CA PRO A 152 -18.44 7.33 -7.11
C PRO A 152 -18.69 7.87 -8.51
N ASP A 153 -19.85 8.49 -8.75
CA ASP A 153 -20.21 9.05 -10.06
C ASP A 153 -19.25 10.17 -10.49
N GLN A 154 -18.80 11.01 -9.55
CA GLN A 154 -17.80 12.03 -9.80
C GLN A 154 -16.46 11.42 -10.26
N LEU A 155 -15.98 10.39 -9.55
CA LEU A 155 -14.73 9.74 -9.91
C LEU A 155 -14.83 9.02 -11.26
N THR A 156 -15.90 8.25 -11.48
CA THR A 156 -16.15 7.56 -12.75
C THR A 156 -16.28 8.54 -13.91
N SER A 157 -16.98 9.67 -13.72
CA SER A 157 -17.07 10.73 -14.73
C SER A 157 -15.71 11.35 -15.03
N ALA A 158 -14.88 11.57 -14.00
CA ALA A 158 -13.53 12.07 -14.19
C ALA A 158 -12.68 11.11 -15.02
N PHE A 159 -12.69 9.81 -14.67
CA PHE A 159 -11.95 8.77 -15.38
C PHE A 159 -12.45 8.57 -16.82
N ALA A 160 -13.75 8.70 -17.07
CA ALA A 160 -14.30 8.68 -18.42
C ALA A 160 -13.73 9.82 -19.28
N VAL A 161 -13.70 11.05 -18.74
CA VAL A 161 -13.12 12.20 -19.45
C VAL A 161 -11.61 12.01 -19.70
N LEU A 162 -10.86 11.48 -18.73
CA LEU A 162 -9.44 11.17 -18.92
C LEU A 162 -9.23 10.17 -20.05
N ALA A 163 -9.99 9.07 -20.04
CA ALA A 163 -9.90 8.04 -21.07
C ALA A 163 -10.26 8.59 -22.46
N ASP A 164 -11.35 9.35 -22.57
CA ASP A 164 -11.80 9.95 -23.83
C ASP A 164 -10.81 10.99 -24.37
N TYR A 165 -10.15 11.74 -23.48
CA TYR A 165 -9.09 12.68 -23.87
C TYR A 165 -7.79 11.96 -24.28
N GLY A 166 -7.58 10.73 -23.82
CA GLY A 166 -6.34 9.97 -24.00
C GLY A 166 -5.28 10.33 -22.96
N VAL A 167 -5.70 10.69 -21.73
CA VAL A 167 -4.82 10.97 -20.60
C VAL A 167 -4.61 9.69 -19.80
N ASN A 168 -3.38 9.20 -19.73
CA ASN A 168 -2.98 8.10 -18.85
C ASN A 168 -2.49 8.59 -17.50
N ASN A 169 -1.84 9.74 -17.45
CA ASN A 169 -1.38 10.29 -16.19
C ASN A 169 -1.49 11.81 -16.16
N ILE A 170 -1.78 12.31 -14.95
CA ILE A 170 -1.71 13.72 -14.60
C ILE A 170 -0.84 13.82 -13.37
N PHE A 171 0.27 14.51 -13.49
CA PHE A 171 1.09 14.90 -12.34
C PHE A 171 0.81 16.37 -12.03
N ILE A 172 0.47 16.68 -10.77
CA ILE A 172 0.23 18.05 -10.33
C ILE A 172 1.04 18.36 -9.06
N ARG A 173 1.75 19.48 -9.10
CA ARG A 173 2.49 20.05 -7.96
C ARG A 173 1.52 20.81 -7.07
N LEU A 174 1.58 20.57 -5.76
CA LEU A 174 0.88 21.40 -4.80
C LEU A 174 1.61 22.74 -4.68
N PRO A 175 0.89 23.88 -4.70
CA PRO A 175 1.53 25.18 -4.58
C PRO A 175 2.11 25.38 -3.17
N GLU A 176 3.40 25.70 -3.07
CA GLU A 176 4.05 26.05 -1.79
C GLU A 176 3.76 27.52 -1.43
N ASN A 177 3.75 28.40 -2.44
CA ASN A 177 3.38 29.80 -2.28
C ASN A 177 2.17 30.16 -3.14
N ALA A 178 0.98 29.87 -2.61
CA ALA A 178 -0.30 30.07 -3.28
C ALA A 178 -0.48 31.47 -3.91
N SER A 179 0.09 32.52 -3.34
CA SER A 179 -0.03 33.89 -3.87
C SER A 179 0.71 34.09 -5.20
N ARG A 180 1.88 33.45 -5.37
CA ARG A 180 2.69 33.56 -6.60
C ARG A 180 2.34 32.50 -7.63
N GLU A 181 1.93 31.34 -7.15
CA GLU A 181 1.77 30.13 -7.96
C GLU A 181 0.37 29.93 -8.53
N ARG A 182 -0.66 30.54 -7.91
CA ARG A 182 -2.04 30.43 -8.37
C ARG A 182 -2.27 30.97 -9.80
N PRO A 183 -1.72 32.14 -10.22
CA PRO A 183 -1.88 32.60 -11.59
C PRO A 183 -1.26 31.65 -12.62
N ASP A 184 -0.11 31.06 -12.29
CA ASP A 184 0.59 30.12 -13.15
C ASP A 184 -0.20 28.80 -13.28
N LEU A 185 -0.82 28.32 -12.20
CA LEU A 185 -1.71 27.16 -12.22
C LEU A 185 -2.92 27.40 -13.12
N GLN A 186 -3.57 28.56 -12.95
CA GLN A 186 -4.74 28.92 -13.73
C GLN A 186 -4.39 28.98 -15.22
N LEU A 187 -3.26 29.61 -15.55
CA LEU A 187 -2.78 29.69 -16.93
C LEU A 187 -2.54 28.30 -17.51
N CYS A 188 -1.89 27.39 -16.78
CA CYS A 188 -1.66 26.02 -17.23
C CYS A 188 -2.99 25.29 -17.52
N LEU A 189 -3.97 25.39 -16.61
CA LEU A 189 -5.28 24.78 -16.77
C LEU A 189 -6.07 25.34 -17.95
N LYS A 190 -6.00 26.66 -18.18
CA LYS A 190 -6.60 27.32 -19.35
C LYS A 190 -5.94 26.91 -20.67
N ILE A 191 -4.63 26.66 -20.67
CA ILE A 191 -3.93 26.14 -21.86
C ILE A 191 -4.41 24.72 -22.15
N ILE A 192 -4.49 23.86 -21.13
CA ILE A 192 -4.95 22.46 -21.27
C ILE A 192 -6.36 22.39 -21.87
N SER A 193 -7.27 23.26 -21.44
CA SER A 193 -8.64 23.27 -21.95
C SER A 193 -8.75 23.62 -23.43
N GLY A 194 -7.91 24.53 -23.92
CA GLY A 194 -7.86 24.86 -25.35
C GLY A 194 -7.03 23.91 -26.20
N PHE A 195 -6.20 23.05 -25.59
CA PHE A 195 -5.23 22.22 -26.31
C PHE A 195 -5.87 21.23 -27.27
N ARG A 196 -6.99 20.59 -26.91
CA ARG A 196 -7.65 19.58 -27.75
C ARG A 196 -8.13 20.17 -29.08
N GLN A 197 -8.81 21.31 -29.01
CA GLN A 197 -9.32 22.03 -30.17
C GLN A 197 -8.18 22.57 -31.04
N ALA A 198 -7.15 23.14 -30.40
CA ALA A 198 -5.98 23.66 -31.09
C ALA A 198 -5.20 22.56 -31.81
N ARG A 199 -5.06 21.37 -31.20
CA ARG A 199 -4.47 20.17 -31.82
C ARG A 199 -5.24 19.74 -33.07
N GLN A 200 -6.57 19.79 -33.05
CA GLN A 200 -7.41 19.41 -34.19
C GLN A 200 -7.43 20.46 -35.30
N SER A 201 -7.42 21.74 -34.94
CA SER A 201 -7.54 22.85 -35.90
C SER A 201 -6.20 23.41 -36.40
N GLY A 202 -5.09 23.09 -35.73
CA GLY A 202 -3.77 23.66 -35.99
C GLY A 202 -3.61 25.13 -35.60
N ARG A 203 -4.62 25.73 -34.95
CA ARG A 203 -4.61 27.15 -34.55
C ARG A 203 -4.00 27.33 -33.16
N PRO A 204 -3.37 28.48 -32.86
CA PRO A 204 -2.91 28.80 -31.51
C PRO A 204 -4.07 28.77 -30.49
N ILE A 205 -3.75 28.36 -29.27
CA ILE A 205 -4.68 28.40 -28.13
C ILE A 205 -4.84 29.86 -27.70
N VAL A 206 -6.06 30.37 -27.75
CA VAL A 206 -6.35 31.73 -27.27
C VAL A 206 -6.76 31.66 -25.81
N VAL A 207 -5.86 32.08 -24.93
CA VAL A 207 -6.10 32.17 -23.49
C VAL A 207 -6.46 33.61 -23.14
N GLN A 208 -7.52 33.80 -22.35
CA GLN A 208 -7.85 35.11 -21.78
C GLN A 208 -7.82 35.03 -20.25
N THR A 209 -7.03 35.93 -19.66
CA THR A 209 -7.05 36.25 -18.24
C THR A 209 -7.70 37.62 -18.06
N PRO A 210 -8.03 38.05 -16.82
CA PRO A 210 -8.58 39.38 -16.58
C PRO A 210 -7.66 40.52 -17.05
N THR A 211 -6.35 40.27 -17.17
CA THR A 211 -5.34 41.29 -17.48
C THR A 211 -4.77 41.19 -18.89
N GLU A 212 -4.84 40.02 -19.54
CA GLU A 212 -4.20 39.79 -20.83
C GLU A 212 -4.91 38.76 -21.69
N LYS A 213 -4.79 38.92 -23.01
CA LYS A 213 -5.12 37.91 -24.00
C LYS A 213 -3.83 37.36 -24.59
N LEU A 214 -3.59 36.08 -24.38
CA LEU A 214 -2.39 35.37 -24.79
C LEU A 214 -2.71 34.38 -25.91
N ALA A 215 -1.93 34.39 -26.98
CA ALA A 215 -1.97 33.35 -28.00
C ALA A 215 -0.81 32.37 -27.74
N VAL A 216 -1.13 31.14 -27.34
CA VAL A 216 -0.15 30.09 -27.04
C VAL A 216 -0.02 29.18 -28.26
N PRO A 217 1.18 29.02 -28.84
CA PRO A 217 1.38 28.13 -29.98
C PRO A 217 1.29 26.66 -29.55
N ILE A 218 0.79 25.81 -30.43
CA ILE A 218 0.98 24.36 -30.30
C ILE A 218 2.43 24.03 -30.62
N ILE A 219 3.07 23.30 -29.70
CA ILE A 219 4.46 22.89 -29.84
C ILE A 219 4.49 21.39 -30.05
N ASN A 220 5.27 20.98 -31.04
CA ASN A 220 5.48 19.56 -31.33
C ASN A 220 6.72 19.04 -30.60
N ASP A 221 6.69 17.76 -30.25
CA ASP A 221 7.84 17.03 -29.73
C ASP A 221 8.89 16.70 -30.81
N GLU A 222 9.92 15.96 -30.42
CA GLU A 222 10.96 15.44 -31.33
C GLU A 222 10.42 14.52 -32.43
N ASN A 223 9.21 13.98 -32.28
CA ASN A 223 8.54 13.08 -33.22
C ASN A 223 7.50 13.81 -34.08
N LEU A 224 7.46 15.15 -34.01
CA LEU A 224 6.51 16.01 -34.71
C LEU A 224 5.05 15.86 -34.27
N PHE A 225 4.79 15.29 -33.09
CA PHE A 225 3.46 15.22 -32.50
C PHE A 225 3.22 16.39 -31.55
N PRO A 226 2.00 16.98 -31.56
CA PRO A 226 1.62 18.02 -30.60
C PRO A 226 1.77 17.55 -29.14
N ASP A 227 2.63 18.22 -28.38
CA ASP A 227 2.93 17.86 -26.99
C ASP A 227 2.34 18.88 -26.00
N PRO A 228 1.51 18.43 -25.04
CA PRO A 228 0.86 19.32 -24.08
C PRO A 228 1.87 19.95 -23.11
N ASN A 229 2.95 19.26 -22.74
CA ASN A 229 3.90 19.72 -21.73
C ASN A 229 4.85 20.80 -22.29
N LEU A 230 5.32 20.65 -23.52
CA LEU A 230 6.07 21.65 -24.28
C LEU A 230 5.19 22.87 -24.60
N THR A 231 3.90 22.64 -24.92
CA THR A 231 2.93 23.73 -25.14
C THR A 231 2.67 24.51 -23.84
N LEU A 232 2.52 23.83 -22.71
CA LEU A 232 2.43 24.44 -21.39
C LEU A 232 3.69 25.24 -21.05
N MET A 233 4.87 24.68 -21.29
CA MET A 233 6.14 25.37 -21.08
C MET A 233 6.23 26.64 -21.92
N ALA A 234 5.82 26.59 -23.19
CA ALA A 234 5.82 27.76 -24.06
C ALA A 234 4.84 28.84 -23.57
N GLY A 235 3.61 28.47 -23.23
CA GLY A 235 2.61 29.42 -22.74
C GLY A 235 3.00 30.06 -21.41
N LEU A 236 3.44 29.27 -20.44
CA LEU A 236 3.87 29.75 -19.13
C LEU A 236 5.06 30.71 -19.23
N ASN A 237 6.00 30.45 -20.16
CA ASN A 237 7.19 31.27 -20.34
C ASN A 237 7.05 32.35 -21.43
N ARG A 238 5.86 32.50 -22.02
CA ARG A 238 5.56 33.46 -23.10
C ARG A 238 6.52 33.32 -24.29
N LEU A 239 6.90 32.09 -24.62
CA LEU A 239 7.81 31.80 -25.72
C LEU A 239 7.04 31.72 -27.03
N SER A 240 7.60 32.32 -28.09
CA SER A 240 7.05 32.19 -29.43
C SER A 240 7.25 30.78 -29.98
N SER A 241 6.43 30.38 -30.97
CA SER A 241 6.56 29.09 -31.66
C SER A 241 7.99 28.87 -32.18
N LYS A 242 8.58 29.90 -32.81
CA LYS A 242 9.96 29.84 -33.33
C LYS A 242 11.00 29.63 -32.23
N ALA A 243 10.87 30.35 -31.10
CA ALA A 243 11.80 30.22 -29.99
C ALA A 243 11.73 28.82 -29.37
N MET A 244 10.52 28.31 -29.18
CA MET A 244 10.31 26.99 -28.60
C MET A 244 10.74 25.87 -29.55
N GLN A 245 10.44 25.96 -30.84
CA GLN A 245 10.92 24.99 -31.83
C GLN A 245 12.46 24.97 -31.89
N THR A 246 13.11 26.14 -31.84
CA THR A 246 14.58 26.21 -31.77
C THR A 246 15.13 25.54 -30.50
N LEU A 247 14.43 25.66 -29.36
CA LEU A 247 14.80 24.98 -28.13
C LEU A 247 14.66 23.46 -28.29
N VAL A 248 13.52 23.00 -28.81
CA VAL A 248 13.25 21.58 -29.08
C VAL A 248 14.32 20.99 -29.98
N ASP A 249 14.60 21.63 -31.11
CA ASP A 249 15.60 21.16 -32.09
C ASP A 249 17.00 21.08 -31.47
N LYS A 250 17.40 22.08 -30.65
CA LYS A 250 18.71 22.08 -29.99
C LYS A 250 18.83 20.99 -28.94
N VAL A 251 17.78 20.78 -28.15
CA VAL A 251 17.76 19.73 -27.11
C VAL A 251 17.71 18.34 -27.76
N ASP A 252 16.92 18.15 -28.81
CA ASP A 252 16.89 16.89 -29.58
C ASP A 252 18.26 16.60 -30.22
N GLN A 253 18.87 17.57 -30.89
CA GLN A 253 20.23 17.41 -31.42
C GLN A 253 21.26 17.06 -30.34
N TRP A 254 21.14 17.67 -29.15
CA TRP A 254 21.98 17.34 -28.01
C TRP A 254 21.73 15.92 -27.50
N LEU A 255 20.47 15.49 -27.40
CA LEU A 255 20.10 14.13 -27.02
C LEU A 255 20.65 13.09 -28.03
N ARG A 256 20.57 13.38 -29.34
CA ARG A 256 21.13 12.54 -30.40
C ARG A 256 22.66 12.48 -30.35
N LYS A 257 23.34 13.59 -30.07
CA LYS A 257 24.81 13.62 -29.87
C LYS A 257 25.27 12.91 -28.61
N GLN A 258 24.50 12.96 -27.53
CA GLN A 258 24.77 12.15 -26.34
C GLN A 258 24.58 10.65 -26.63
N GLN A 259 23.60 10.28 -27.45
CA GLN A 259 23.43 8.89 -27.88
C GLN A 259 24.63 8.35 -28.68
N SER A 260 25.33 9.19 -29.45
CA SER A 260 26.53 8.78 -30.18
C SER A 260 27.79 8.71 -29.31
N THR A 261 27.79 9.26 -28.09
CA THR A 261 28.96 9.31 -27.19
C THR A 261 28.81 8.51 -25.90
N SER A 262 27.57 8.29 -25.47
CA SER A 262 27.20 7.40 -24.37
C SER A 262 26.13 6.43 -24.86
N ALA A 263 26.29 5.14 -24.57
CA ALA A 263 25.34 4.10 -24.96
C ALA A 263 23.98 4.16 -24.22
N VAL A 264 23.68 5.22 -23.45
CA VAL A 264 22.63 5.23 -22.43
C VAL A 264 21.77 6.51 -22.53
N LYS A 265 20.47 6.41 -22.86
CA LYS A 265 19.56 7.57 -22.92
C LYS A 265 19.04 7.88 -21.51
N ARG A 266 19.37 9.07 -20.98
CA ARG A 266 18.97 9.48 -19.62
C ARG A 266 17.55 10.07 -19.50
N TYR A 267 16.92 10.49 -20.59
CA TYR A 267 15.68 11.27 -20.54
C TYR A 267 14.59 10.70 -21.43
N ALA A 268 13.33 10.88 -21.03
CA ALA A 268 12.14 10.36 -21.72
C ALA A 268 11.93 10.97 -23.10
N GLY A 269 12.17 12.27 -23.19
CA GLY A 269 12.04 13.07 -24.40
C GLY A 269 12.57 14.48 -24.17
N VAL A 270 12.32 15.38 -25.14
CA VAL A 270 12.83 16.75 -25.10
C VAL A 270 12.35 17.53 -23.87
N TYR A 271 11.08 17.40 -23.48
CA TYR A 271 10.52 18.11 -22.33
C TYR A 271 11.30 17.81 -21.03
N ASN A 272 11.47 16.54 -20.69
CA ASN A 272 12.19 16.13 -19.47
C ASN A 272 13.67 16.56 -19.53
N ALA A 273 14.32 16.44 -20.69
CA ALA A 273 15.71 16.86 -20.86
C ALA A 273 15.87 18.38 -20.65
N ALA A 274 14.95 19.19 -21.18
CA ALA A 274 14.99 20.63 -21.03
C ALA A 274 14.91 21.09 -19.57
N LEU A 275 14.09 20.43 -18.75
CA LEU A 275 13.94 20.74 -17.32
C LEU A 275 15.15 20.33 -16.46
N GLU A 276 15.91 19.33 -16.90
CA GLU A 276 17.07 18.82 -16.16
C GLU A 276 18.38 19.54 -16.54
N LEU A 277 18.41 20.26 -17.67
CA LEU A 277 19.57 21.03 -18.10
C LEU A 277 19.68 22.35 -17.29
N PRO A 278 20.74 22.56 -16.47
CA PRO A 278 20.81 23.70 -15.54
C PRO A 278 20.66 25.07 -16.21
N LYS A 279 21.23 25.23 -17.42
CA LYS A 279 21.15 26.48 -18.19
C LYS A 279 19.73 26.82 -18.65
N ILE A 280 18.91 25.80 -18.94
CA ILE A 280 17.52 25.97 -19.34
C ILE A 280 16.67 26.15 -18.09
N ARG A 281 16.81 25.25 -17.11
CA ARG A 281 16.09 25.29 -15.82
C ARG A 281 16.19 26.64 -15.11
N ALA A 282 17.34 27.32 -15.17
CA ALA A 282 17.52 28.65 -14.58
C ALA A 282 16.74 29.78 -15.29
N LYS A 283 16.21 29.53 -16.49
CA LYS A 283 15.57 30.54 -17.35
C LYS A 283 14.10 30.28 -17.64
N ILE A 284 13.62 29.06 -17.38
CA ILE A 284 12.23 28.67 -17.64
C ILE A 284 11.53 28.36 -16.33
N ARG A 285 10.28 28.79 -16.23
CA ARG A 285 9.31 28.33 -15.24
C ARG A 285 8.80 26.96 -15.65
N GLN A 286 8.77 26.05 -14.70
CA GLN A 286 8.26 24.70 -14.89
C GLN A 286 6.74 24.70 -14.76
N PRO A 287 6.00 24.07 -15.70
CA PRO A 287 4.55 23.88 -15.55
C PRO A 287 4.20 23.16 -14.25
N GLN A 288 3.13 23.54 -13.57
CA GLN A 288 2.68 22.86 -12.34
C GLN A 288 1.90 21.57 -12.62
N ILE A 289 1.44 21.39 -13.85
CA ILE A 289 0.71 20.21 -14.31
C ILE A 289 1.48 19.60 -15.48
N GLU A 290 1.59 18.28 -15.48
CA GLU A 290 2.13 17.50 -16.58
C GLU A 290 1.11 16.44 -16.99
N LEU A 291 0.90 16.30 -18.30
CA LEU A 291 -0.01 15.32 -18.89
C LEU A 291 0.78 14.29 -19.66
N ASN A 292 0.46 13.00 -19.44
CA ASN A 292 1.05 11.88 -20.18
C ASN A 292 2.59 11.84 -20.18
N ASN A 293 3.24 12.44 -19.18
CA ASN A 293 4.68 12.32 -19.05
C ASN A 293 5.00 10.90 -18.55
N VAL A 294 5.69 10.14 -19.40
CA VAL A 294 5.99 8.72 -19.15
C VAL A 294 6.84 8.49 -17.90
N LYS A 295 7.57 9.51 -17.43
CA LYS A 295 8.29 9.48 -16.14
C LYS A 295 7.35 9.03 -15.01
N TRP A 296 6.12 9.56 -14.97
CA TRP A 296 5.15 9.32 -13.91
C TRP A 296 4.40 7.99 -14.02
N LEU A 297 4.69 7.19 -15.06
CA LEU A 297 4.27 5.78 -15.11
C LEU A 297 5.29 4.86 -14.41
N ILE A 298 6.49 5.37 -14.10
CA ILE A 298 7.58 4.63 -13.49
C ILE A 298 7.88 5.13 -12.06
N SER A 299 7.80 6.44 -11.83
CA SER A 299 8.09 7.07 -10.54
C SER A 299 6.85 7.65 -9.87
N GLU A 300 6.82 7.65 -8.54
CA GLU A 300 5.71 8.18 -7.74
C GLU A 300 5.97 9.60 -7.20
N THR A 301 7.23 10.06 -7.16
CA THR A 301 7.62 11.36 -6.59
C THR A 301 8.64 12.09 -7.45
N GLU A 302 8.77 13.41 -7.27
CA GLU A 302 9.73 14.20 -8.03
C GLU A 302 11.19 13.82 -7.78
N GLY A 303 11.50 13.48 -6.52
CA GLY A 303 12.85 13.15 -6.07
C GLY A 303 13.30 11.74 -6.45
N GLU A 304 12.41 10.90 -6.97
CA GLU A 304 12.76 9.56 -7.42
C GLU A 304 13.55 9.61 -8.73
N THR A 305 14.76 9.06 -8.70
CA THR A 305 15.63 8.98 -9.87
C THR A 305 15.24 7.78 -10.72
N VAL A 306 14.75 8.05 -11.93
CA VAL A 306 14.47 6.98 -12.90
C VAL A 306 15.78 6.59 -13.59
N THR A 307 16.13 5.31 -13.51
CA THR A 307 17.36 4.82 -14.14
C THR A 307 17.26 4.91 -15.66
N PRO A 308 18.38 5.06 -16.37
CA PRO A 308 18.35 5.12 -17.82
C PRO A 308 17.77 3.87 -18.50
N GLU A 309 17.95 2.70 -17.90
CA GLU A 309 17.41 1.43 -18.39
C GLU A 309 15.88 1.46 -18.40
N LYS A 310 15.27 1.91 -17.29
CA LYS A 310 13.82 2.11 -17.17
C LYS A 310 13.29 3.10 -18.20
N MET A 311 14.04 4.19 -18.45
CA MET A 311 13.68 5.17 -19.47
C MET A 311 13.75 4.61 -20.88
N ASN A 312 14.73 3.75 -21.18
CA ASN A 312 14.83 3.08 -22.46
C ASN A 312 13.68 2.09 -22.68
N VAL A 313 13.26 1.35 -21.65
CA VAL A 313 12.07 0.48 -21.72
C VAL A 313 10.81 1.29 -22.01
N ALA A 314 10.63 2.44 -21.36
CA ALA A 314 9.52 3.35 -21.65
C ALA A 314 9.52 3.84 -23.10
N LYS A 315 10.68 4.18 -23.66
CA LYS A 315 10.80 4.56 -25.08
C LYS A 315 10.41 3.43 -26.01
N LEU A 316 10.90 2.23 -25.72
CA LEU A 316 10.56 1.05 -26.50
C LEU A 316 9.04 0.80 -26.48
N ALA A 317 8.38 0.98 -25.33
CA ALA A 317 6.93 0.89 -25.24
C ALA A 317 6.23 1.94 -26.12
N MET A 318 6.71 3.19 -26.14
CA MET A 318 6.20 4.25 -27.03
C MET A 318 6.37 3.89 -28.51
N ASP A 319 7.55 3.36 -28.89
CA ASP A 319 7.85 2.99 -30.27
C ASP A 319 6.93 1.84 -30.76
N ILE A 320 6.61 0.86 -29.91
CA ILE A 320 5.73 -0.28 -30.25
C ILE A 320 4.26 0.13 -30.27
N ALA A 321 3.79 0.81 -29.21
CA ALA A 321 2.39 1.16 -29.04
C ALA A 321 1.92 2.27 -29.98
N GLY A 322 2.87 3.02 -30.57
CA GLY A 322 2.60 4.15 -31.44
C GLY A 322 1.77 5.21 -30.73
N ALA A 323 0.69 5.65 -31.37
CA ALA A 323 -0.15 6.74 -30.86
C ALA A 323 -1.13 6.33 -29.74
N SER A 324 -1.14 5.08 -29.25
CA SER A 324 -2.05 4.63 -28.19
C SER A 324 -1.43 4.80 -26.81
N PRO A 325 -1.81 5.84 -26.03
CA PRO A 325 -1.20 6.07 -24.73
C PRO A 325 -1.51 4.91 -23.77
N GLN A 326 -2.76 4.43 -23.73
CA GLN A 326 -3.15 3.36 -22.81
C GLN A 326 -2.32 2.09 -23.02
N GLN A 327 -1.96 1.78 -24.28
CA GLN A 327 -1.10 0.66 -24.60
C GLN A 327 0.33 0.86 -24.08
N VAL A 328 0.89 2.07 -24.17
CA VAL A 328 2.18 2.42 -23.55
C VAL A 328 2.13 2.17 -22.05
N ALA A 329 1.08 2.64 -21.38
CA ALA A 329 0.91 2.46 -19.93
C ALA A 329 0.82 0.98 -19.55
N LYS A 330 0.02 0.18 -20.27
CA LYS A 330 -0.07 -1.27 -20.05
C LYS A 330 1.27 -1.98 -20.26
N MET A 331 2.01 -1.63 -21.31
CA MET A 331 3.35 -2.19 -21.57
C MET A 331 4.32 -1.89 -20.43
N ILE A 332 4.39 -0.64 -19.98
CA ILE A 332 5.24 -0.24 -18.84
C ILE A 332 4.80 -0.95 -17.55
N HIS A 333 3.49 -0.98 -17.26
CA HIS A 333 2.94 -1.68 -16.10
C HIS A 333 3.16 -3.20 -16.15
N SER A 334 3.24 -3.80 -17.34
CA SER A 334 3.58 -5.22 -17.47
C SER A 334 4.97 -5.54 -16.94
N ILE A 335 5.90 -4.58 -16.93
CA ILE A 335 7.26 -4.77 -16.41
C ILE A 335 7.38 -4.23 -14.99
N TYR A 336 6.83 -3.05 -14.72
CA TYR A 336 7.09 -2.30 -13.49
C TYR A 336 5.93 -2.27 -12.48
N GLY A 337 4.73 -2.76 -12.82
CA GLY A 337 3.58 -2.75 -11.91
C GLY A 337 3.84 -3.49 -10.60
N ASP A 338 3.38 -2.94 -9.48
CA ASP A 338 3.60 -3.48 -8.12
C ASP A 338 2.44 -4.35 -7.60
N ASP A 339 1.44 -4.64 -8.43
CA ASP A 339 0.20 -5.35 -8.10
C ASP A 339 0.20 -6.84 -8.50
N TYR A 340 1.37 -7.40 -8.85
CA TYR A 340 1.51 -8.80 -9.27
C TYR A 340 1.04 -9.82 -8.21
N ALA A 341 1.12 -9.49 -6.92
CA ALA A 341 0.58 -10.31 -5.84
C ALA A 341 -0.96 -10.45 -5.88
N LYS A 342 -1.65 -9.54 -6.56
CA LYS A 342 -3.11 -9.53 -6.75
C LYS A 342 -3.52 -9.95 -8.16
N ALA A 343 -2.56 -10.26 -9.04
CA ALA A 343 -2.85 -10.63 -10.42
C ALA A 343 -3.65 -11.94 -10.49
N ASN A 344 -4.65 -11.96 -11.37
CA ASN A 344 -5.36 -13.18 -11.76
C ASN A 344 -4.75 -13.76 -13.05
N LYS A 345 -5.24 -14.94 -13.47
CA LYS A 345 -4.79 -15.63 -14.69
C LYS A 345 -4.87 -14.74 -15.94
N SER A 346 -5.98 -14.03 -16.14
CA SER A 346 -6.20 -13.21 -17.33
C SER A 346 -5.19 -12.08 -17.42
N LEU A 347 -5.06 -11.31 -16.34
CA LEU A 347 -4.12 -10.18 -16.26
C LEU A 347 -2.68 -10.64 -16.44
N LEU A 348 -2.30 -11.75 -15.79
CA LEU A 348 -0.95 -12.29 -15.92
C LEU A 348 -0.66 -12.68 -17.37
N GLY A 349 -1.60 -13.33 -18.05
CA GLY A 349 -1.47 -13.69 -19.47
C GLY A 349 -1.23 -12.46 -20.36
N GLU A 350 -2.05 -11.41 -20.19
CA GLU A 350 -1.89 -10.16 -20.93
C GLU A 350 -0.50 -9.53 -20.67
N ARG A 351 -0.08 -9.44 -19.40
CA ARG A 351 1.23 -8.86 -19.06
C ARG A 351 2.39 -9.65 -19.64
N LEU A 352 2.32 -10.97 -19.64
CA LEU A 352 3.34 -11.84 -20.26
C LEU A 352 3.40 -11.64 -21.78
N HIS A 353 2.25 -11.47 -22.43
CA HIS A 353 2.17 -11.18 -23.85
C HIS A 353 2.76 -9.80 -24.19
N LEU A 354 2.39 -8.75 -23.45
CA LEU A 354 2.94 -7.40 -23.60
C LEU A 354 4.44 -7.34 -23.34
N SER A 355 4.91 -8.04 -22.30
CA SER A 355 6.33 -8.19 -21.99
C SER A 355 7.09 -8.90 -23.10
N SER A 356 6.45 -9.85 -23.79
CA SER A 356 7.04 -10.54 -24.95
C SER A 356 7.27 -9.58 -26.10
N HIS A 357 6.29 -8.71 -26.40
CA HIS A 357 6.44 -7.69 -27.44
C HIS A 357 7.56 -6.70 -27.13
N LEU A 358 7.68 -6.27 -25.86
CA LEU A 358 8.80 -5.42 -25.43
C LEU A 358 10.14 -6.14 -25.61
N LEU A 359 10.22 -7.41 -25.22
CA LEU A 359 11.46 -8.18 -25.33
C LEU A 359 11.86 -8.40 -26.80
N ASP A 360 10.91 -8.76 -27.66
CA ASP A 360 11.13 -8.92 -29.10
C ASP A 360 11.65 -7.63 -29.76
N ALA A 361 11.14 -6.47 -29.33
CA ALA A 361 11.59 -5.18 -29.81
C ALA A 361 12.98 -4.82 -29.25
N ALA A 362 13.24 -5.15 -27.98
CA ALA A 362 14.54 -4.92 -27.33
C ALA A 362 15.65 -5.69 -28.04
N GLU A 363 15.38 -6.93 -28.45
CA GLU A 363 16.33 -7.78 -29.18
C GLU A 363 16.70 -7.25 -30.57
N LYS A 364 15.83 -6.43 -31.18
CA LYS A 364 16.08 -5.78 -32.47
C LYS A 364 16.80 -4.44 -32.32
N SER A 365 17.00 -3.97 -31.09
CA SER A 365 17.61 -2.68 -30.81
C SER A 365 19.14 -2.79 -30.68
N THR A 366 19.84 -1.67 -30.84
CA THR A 366 21.30 -1.58 -30.64
C THR A 366 21.73 -1.79 -29.17
N GLN A 367 20.79 -1.78 -28.22
CA GLN A 367 21.01 -1.95 -26.78
C GLN A 367 20.46 -3.28 -26.26
N LYS A 368 20.40 -4.31 -27.12
CA LYS A 368 19.80 -5.63 -26.84
C LYS A 368 20.14 -6.17 -25.46
N GLU A 369 21.42 -6.25 -25.10
CA GLU A 369 21.86 -6.90 -23.85
C GLU A 369 21.31 -6.19 -22.61
N HIS A 370 21.50 -4.87 -22.51
CA HIS A 370 21.04 -4.08 -21.38
C HIS A 370 19.50 -4.06 -21.25
N LEU A 371 18.79 -3.88 -22.36
CA LEU A 371 17.32 -3.84 -22.34
C LEU A 371 16.71 -5.20 -22.01
N SER A 372 17.24 -6.28 -22.59
CA SER A 372 16.76 -7.64 -22.30
C SER A 372 17.01 -7.99 -20.84
N GLN A 373 18.17 -7.60 -20.28
CA GLN A 373 18.49 -7.83 -18.88
C GLN A 373 17.55 -7.06 -17.94
N GLU A 374 17.26 -5.80 -18.23
CA GLU A 374 16.31 -4.99 -17.43
C GLU A 374 14.89 -5.54 -17.48
N LEU A 375 14.40 -5.89 -18.68
CA LEU A 375 13.06 -6.45 -18.88
C LEU A 375 12.89 -7.79 -18.16
N LEU A 376 13.81 -8.74 -18.39
CA LEU A 376 13.76 -10.06 -17.78
C LEU A 376 13.99 -10.00 -16.27
N GLY A 377 14.93 -9.16 -15.82
CA GLY A 377 15.21 -8.97 -14.40
C GLY A 377 14.01 -8.40 -13.64
N SER A 378 13.38 -7.36 -14.19
CA SER A 378 12.17 -6.77 -13.64
C SER A 378 11.00 -7.75 -13.63
N LEU A 379 10.76 -8.43 -14.76
CA LEU A 379 9.70 -9.44 -14.86
C LEU A 379 9.92 -10.61 -13.89
N GLN A 380 11.17 -11.02 -13.66
CA GLN A 380 11.50 -12.07 -12.68
C GLN A 380 11.09 -11.64 -11.26
N VAL A 381 11.42 -10.41 -10.86
CA VAL A 381 11.01 -9.87 -9.55
C VAL A 381 9.48 -9.83 -9.41
N ARG A 382 8.76 -9.56 -10.50
CA ARG A 382 7.29 -9.50 -10.51
C ARG A 382 6.64 -10.88 -10.49
N LEU A 383 7.12 -11.83 -11.29
CA LEU A 383 6.65 -13.21 -11.28
C LEU A 383 6.87 -13.91 -9.94
N ASP A 384 7.88 -13.47 -9.18
CA ASP A 384 8.12 -13.99 -7.83
C ASP A 384 6.97 -13.71 -6.86
N GLN A 385 6.19 -12.66 -7.11
CA GLN A 385 5.07 -12.22 -6.27
C GLN A 385 3.75 -12.92 -6.63
N VAL A 386 3.67 -13.59 -7.79
CA VAL A 386 2.43 -14.21 -8.26
C VAL A 386 2.10 -15.42 -7.40
N LYS A 387 0.82 -15.54 -7.02
CA LYS A 387 0.31 -16.67 -6.24
C LYS A 387 0.47 -17.99 -7.01
N ASP A 388 0.87 -19.04 -6.29
CA ASP A 388 1.14 -20.36 -6.88
C ASP A 388 -0.05 -20.91 -7.69
N ASN A 389 -1.30 -20.74 -7.20
CA ASN A 389 -2.49 -21.17 -7.92
C ASN A 389 -2.68 -20.47 -9.28
N VAL A 390 -2.38 -19.17 -9.36
CA VAL A 390 -2.42 -18.41 -10.61
C VAL A 390 -1.33 -18.90 -11.57
N MET A 391 -0.14 -19.20 -11.04
CA MET A 391 0.95 -19.78 -11.82
C MET A 391 0.65 -21.20 -12.32
N ASP A 392 -0.12 -21.99 -11.59
CA ASP A 392 -0.53 -23.31 -12.04
C ASP A 392 -1.54 -23.22 -13.19
N ASP A 393 -2.52 -22.33 -13.04
CA ASP A 393 -3.66 -22.19 -13.95
C ASP A 393 -3.32 -21.47 -15.26
N ILE A 394 -2.27 -20.63 -15.30
CA ILE A 394 -1.89 -19.88 -16.49
C ILE A 394 -1.48 -20.84 -17.62
N HIS A 395 -1.99 -20.64 -18.83
CA HIS A 395 -1.54 -21.38 -20.01
C HIS A 395 -0.75 -20.45 -20.89
N VAL A 396 0.48 -20.83 -21.23
CA VAL A 396 1.33 -20.13 -22.19
C VAL A 396 1.99 -21.14 -23.10
N ILE A 397 2.15 -20.77 -24.37
CA ILE A 397 2.89 -21.53 -25.35
C ILE A 397 4.13 -20.75 -25.76
N LYS A 398 5.17 -21.46 -26.19
CA LYS A 398 6.39 -20.82 -26.69
C LYS A 398 6.09 -20.23 -28.06
N ASP A 399 6.32 -18.93 -28.23
CA ASP A 399 6.33 -18.32 -29.55
C ASP A 399 7.51 -18.88 -30.35
N THR A 400 7.19 -19.57 -31.44
CA THR A 400 8.17 -20.17 -32.37
C THR A 400 8.49 -19.24 -33.54
N GLY A 401 7.81 -18.10 -33.66
CA GLY A 401 7.93 -17.17 -34.78
C GLY A 401 7.27 -17.63 -36.08
N VAL A 402 6.68 -18.84 -36.11
CA VAL A 402 6.06 -19.43 -37.31
C VAL A 402 4.86 -18.60 -37.79
N GLU A 403 4.04 -18.10 -36.87
CA GLU A 403 2.89 -17.28 -37.26
C GLU A 403 3.32 -15.92 -37.82
N ARG A 404 4.36 -15.32 -37.21
CA ARG A 404 4.93 -14.04 -37.65
C ARG A 404 5.58 -14.14 -39.03
N SER A 405 6.25 -15.25 -39.34
CA SER A 405 6.82 -15.48 -40.68
C SER A 405 5.75 -15.69 -41.75
N GLN A 406 4.52 -16.04 -41.35
CA GLN A 406 3.34 -16.10 -42.22
C GLN A 406 2.51 -14.80 -42.23
N GLY A 407 3.00 -13.73 -41.59
CA GLY A 407 2.28 -12.45 -41.50
C GLY A 407 1.07 -12.47 -40.56
N LYS A 408 0.93 -13.49 -39.71
CA LYS A 408 -0.14 -13.61 -38.72
C LYS A 408 0.32 -13.13 -37.34
N GLN A 409 -0.63 -12.66 -36.55
CA GLN A 409 -0.40 -12.33 -35.14
C GLN A 409 -0.34 -13.64 -34.34
N PRO A 410 0.68 -13.83 -33.48
CA PRO A 410 0.75 -14.99 -32.60
C PRO A 410 -0.48 -15.02 -31.67
N PRO A 411 -0.91 -16.22 -31.20
CA PRO A 411 -2.04 -16.29 -30.30
C PRO A 411 -1.71 -15.55 -28.99
N PRO A 412 -2.71 -15.05 -28.25
CA PRO A 412 -2.49 -14.30 -26.99
C PRO A 412 -1.67 -15.08 -25.94
N GLU A 413 -1.72 -16.42 -26.01
CA GLU A 413 -1.01 -17.33 -25.12
C GLU A 413 0.46 -17.54 -25.51
N ALA A 414 0.86 -17.15 -26.73
CA ALA A 414 2.24 -17.24 -27.18
C ALA A 414 3.10 -16.16 -26.55
N VAL A 415 4.18 -16.59 -25.91
CA VAL A 415 5.13 -15.71 -25.23
C VAL A 415 6.55 -15.96 -25.71
N HIS A 416 7.40 -14.94 -25.60
CA HIS A 416 8.79 -15.01 -25.99
C HIS A 416 9.50 -16.20 -25.33
N SER A 417 10.45 -16.82 -26.04
CA SER A 417 11.11 -18.05 -25.60
C SER A 417 11.72 -17.99 -24.18
N GLN A 418 12.33 -16.85 -23.83
CA GLN A 418 12.90 -16.63 -22.49
C GLN A 418 11.80 -16.46 -21.43
N ILE A 419 10.70 -15.78 -21.76
CA ILE A 419 9.54 -15.63 -20.87
C ILE A 419 8.86 -16.99 -20.66
N TYR A 420 8.72 -17.79 -21.72
CA TYR A 420 8.22 -19.17 -21.62
C TYR A 420 9.07 -20.01 -20.66
N GLN A 421 10.40 -19.91 -20.74
CA GLN A 421 11.31 -20.58 -19.80
C GLN A 421 11.14 -20.08 -18.35
N MET A 422 10.93 -18.78 -18.15
CA MET A 422 10.62 -18.21 -16.83
C MET A 422 9.32 -18.78 -16.29
N VAL A 423 8.23 -18.72 -17.06
CA VAL A 423 6.93 -19.28 -16.64
C VAL A 423 7.04 -20.77 -16.34
N SER A 424 7.74 -21.54 -17.18
CA SER A 424 7.98 -22.97 -16.93
C SER A 424 8.78 -23.21 -15.65
N PHE A 425 9.75 -22.36 -15.32
CA PHE A 425 10.48 -22.42 -14.06
C PHE A 425 9.55 -22.15 -12.87
N TYR A 426 8.74 -21.09 -12.90
CA TYR A 426 7.83 -20.75 -11.82
C TYR A 426 6.70 -21.79 -11.63
N LYS A 427 6.21 -22.42 -12.71
CA LYS A 427 5.32 -23.59 -12.64
C LYS A 427 5.99 -24.78 -11.95
N GLY A 428 7.22 -25.10 -12.38
CA GLY A 428 8.01 -26.14 -11.74
C GLY A 428 8.26 -25.85 -10.25
N ARG A 429 8.50 -24.57 -9.92
CA ARG A 429 8.67 -24.10 -8.55
C ARG A 429 7.42 -24.29 -7.71
N SER A 430 6.24 -23.91 -8.20
CA SER A 430 4.96 -24.17 -7.54
C SER A 430 4.79 -25.67 -7.25
N ALA A 431 4.99 -26.53 -8.26
CA ALA A 431 4.91 -27.99 -8.09
C ALA A 431 5.92 -28.54 -7.07
N THR A 432 7.16 -28.03 -7.09
CA THR A 432 8.21 -28.44 -6.16
C THR A 432 7.93 -27.97 -4.74
N ARG A 433 7.41 -26.76 -4.55
CA ARG A 433 6.95 -26.25 -3.25
C ARG A 433 5.83 -27.12 -2.69
N LYS A 434 4.84 -27.52 -3.50
CA LYS A 434 3.78 -28.45 -3.09
C LYS A 434 4.34 -29.81 -2.65
N LYS A 435 5.37 -30.33 -3.34
CA LYS A 435 6.10 -31.52 -2.90
C LYS A 435 6.78 -31.31 -1.55
N MET A 436 7.45 -30.18 -1.36
CA MET A 436 8.08 -29.84 -0.09
C MET A 436 7.08 -29.74 1.06
N VAL A 437 5.93 -29.13 0.82
CA VAL A 437 4.85 -29.06 1.81
C VAL A 437 4.26 -30.45 2.08
N GLY A 438 4.02 -31.23 1.03
CA GLY A 438 3.47 -32.59 1.12
C GLY A 438 4.39 -33.57 1.86
N MET A 439 5.70 -33.30 1.92
CA MET A 439 6.68 -34.19 2.54
C MET A 439 6.49 -34.31 4.06
N VAL A 440 5.77 -33.38 4.68
CA VAL A 440 5.42 -33.41 6.10
C VAL A 440 4.53 -34.61 6.42
N HIS A 441 3.55 -34.91 5.55
CA HIS A 441 2.51 -35.91 5.83
C HIS A 441 2.63 -37.17 4.97
N ASN A 442 3.33 -37.09 3.85
CA ASN A 442 3.38 -38.16 2.86
C ASN A 442 4.82 -38.50 2.47
N PRO A 443 5.09 -39.78 2.13
CA PRO A 443 6.32 -40.15 1.45
C PRO A 443 6.34 -39.54 0.04
N ILE A 444 6.93 -38.36 -0.10
CA ILE A 444 7.13 -37.66 -1.38
C ILE A 444 8.47 -38.07 -1.99
N ALA A 445 8.46 -38.43 -3.27
CA ALA A 445 9.66 -38.62 -4.08
C ALA A 445 10.00 -37.32 -4.83
N PHE A 446 11.22 -36.82 -4.64
CA PHE A 446 11.78 -35.71 -5.40
C PHE A 446 12.57 -36.25 -6.59
N THR A 447 12.40 -35.63 -7.74
CA THR A 447 13.10 -35.92 -9.00
C THR A 447 14.33 -35.03 -9.16
N GLY A 448 15.25 -35.38 -10.06
CA GLY A 448 16.41 -34.51 -10.37
C GLY A 448 16.00 -33.08 -10.75
N ARG A 449 14.93 -32.94 -11.53
CA ARG A 449 14.36 -31.64 -11.92
C ARG A 449 13.84 -30.83 -10.73
N ASP A 450 13.27 -31.47 -9.71
CA ASP A 450 12.81 -30.77 -8.50
C ASP A 450 14.01 -30.17 -7.76
N TYR A 451 15.12 -30.92 -7.65
CA TYR A 451 16.35 -30.41 -7.05
C TYR A 451 16.99 -29.29 -7.87
N GLU A 452 16.98 -29.36 -9.21
CA GLU A 452 17.45 -28.28 -10.08
C GLU A 452 16.62 -27.00 -9.89
N ILE A 453 15.29 -27.13 -9.75
CA ILE A 453 14.39 -26.02 -9.48
C ILE A 453 14.72 -25.39 -8.12
N LEU A 454 14.92 -26.19 -7.07
CA LEU A 454 15.31 -25.68 -5.75
C LEU A 454 16.68 -25.04 -5.76
N ALA A 455 17.66 -25.66 -6.40
CA ALA A 455 19.00 -25.11 -6.58
C ALA A 455 18.93 -23.71 -7.22
N LYS A 456 18.15 -23.56 -8.29
CA LYS A 456 17.95 -22.28 -8.96
C LYS A 456 17.14 -21.28 -8.11
N ASP A 457 16.05 -21.71 -7.47
CA ASP A 457 15.19 -20.85 -6.66
C ASP A 457 15.94 -20.33 -5.44
N PHE A 458 16.69 -21.19 -4.75
CA PHE A 458 17.52 -20.83 -3.59
C PHE A 458 18.84 -20.16 -4.00
N ARG A 459 19.29 -20.32 -5.25
CA ARG A 459 20.61 -19.90 -5.78
C ARG A 459 21.76 -20.62 -5.06
N ILE A 460 21.66 -21.94 -5.01
CA ILE A 460 22.57 -22.83 -4.30
C ILE A 460 22.97 -23.99 -5.22
N PRO A 461 24.10 -24.67 -4.95
CA PRO A 461 24.47 -25.91 -5.64
C PRO A 461 23.38 -26.98 -5.55
N LEU A 462 23.36 -27.90 -6.52
CA LEU A 462 22.39 -29.01 -6.56
C LEU A 462 22.47 -29.89 -5.30
N GLU A 463 23.68 -30.17 -4.83
CA GLU A 463 23.94 -30.96 -3.62
C GLU A 463 23.37 -30.27 -2.36
N ASP A 464 23.52 -28.96 -2.26
CA ASP A 464 22.93 -28.17 -1.17
C ASP A 464 21.40 -28.17 -1.22
N ALA A 465 20.79 -28.18 -2.40
CA ALA A 465 19.35 -28.32 -2.53
C ALA A 465 18.85 -29.69 -2.04
N GLN A 466 19.60 -30.76 -2.30
CA GLN A 466 19.30 -32.10 -1.76
C GLN A 466 19.45 -32.14 -0.24
N ALA A 467 20.55 -31.57 0.27
CA ALA A 467 20.80 -31.47 1.71
C ALA A 467 19.71 -30.68 2.42
N LEU A 468 19.26 -29.55 1.84
CA LEU A 468 18.17 -28.74 2.36
C LEU A 468 16.87 -29.55 2.51
N VAL A 469 16.46 -30.25 1.44
CA VAL A 469 15.24 -31.09 1.47
C VAL A 469 15.37 -32.19 2.52
N TRP A 470 16.54 -32.83 2.61
CA TRP A 470 16.78 -33.90 3.58
C TRP A 470 16.73 -33.38 5.03
N LYS A 471 17.42 -32.26 5.31
CA LYS A 471 17.39 -31.61 6.64
C LYS A 471 15.97 -31.19 7.00
N LEU A 472 15.24 -30.56 6.09
CA LEU A 472 13.86 -30.17 6.34
C LEU A 472 12.96 -31.38 6.60
N LYS A 473 13.10 -32.47 5.84
CA LYS A 473 12.35 -33.72 6.07
C LYS A 473 12.64 -34.32 7.46
N SER A 474 13.90 -34.29 7.92
CA SER A 474 14.29 -34.80 9.23
C SER A 474 13.67 -34.05 10.41
N CYS A 475 13.20 -32.80 10.19
CA CYS A 475 12.47 -32.01 11.18
C CYS A 475 11.06 -32.55 11.46
N PHE A 476 10.59 -33.55 10.70
CA PHE A 476 9.27 -34.15 10.86
C PHE A 476 9.36 -35.67 11.12
N GLY A 477 8.42 -36.17 11.91
CA GLY A 477 8.20 -37.60 12.14
C GLY A 477 7.54 -38.28 10.94
N THR A 478 7.51 -39.61 10.95
CA THR A 478 6.76 -40.41 9.96
C THR A 478 5.25 -40.20 10.06
N ASP A 479 4.79 -39.70 11.20
CA ASP A 479 3.42 -39.28 11.52
C ASP A 479 3.17 -37.79 11.27
N GLY A 480 4.14 -37.08 10.68
CA GLY A 480 4.08 -35.64 10.39
C GLY A 480 4.22 -34.73 11.61
N ARG A 481 4.62 -35.26 12.76
CA ARG A 481 4.88 -34.49 13.98
C ARG A 481 6.17 -33.69 13.88
N PHE A 482 6.16 -32.45 14.34
CA PHE A 482 7.35 -31.59 14.34
C PHE A 482 8.36 -32.01 15.43
N LYS A 483 9.65 -32.07 15.07
CA LYS A 483 10.76 -32.44 15.96
C LYS A 483 11.63 -31.22 16.24
N LYS A 484 11.42 -30.57 17.39
CA LYS A 484 12.18 -29.38 17.82
C LYS A 484 13.70 -29.61 17.79
N GLY A 485 14.18 -30.73 18.33
CA GLY A 485 15.62 -31.04 18.37
C GLY A 485 16.27 -31.14 16.99
N ALA A 486 15.63 -31.85 16.05
CA ALA A 486 16.11 -31.96 14.68
C ALA A 486 16.11 -30.61 13.95
N PHE A 487 15.12 -29.75 14.22
CA PHE A 487 15.12 -28.39 13.68
C PHE A 487 16.27 -27.56 14.25
N SER A 488 16.51 -27.62 15.57
CA SER A 488 17.63 -26.93 16.22
C SER A 488 18.99 -27.31 15.62
N GLU A 489 19.21 -28.59 15.32
CA GLU A 489 20.41 -29.07 14.64
C GLU A 489 20.50 -28.62 13.17
N ALA A 490 19.37 -28.32 12.53
CA ALA A 490 19.30 -27.86 11.16
C ALA A 490 19.44 -26.34 11.01
N VAL A 491 19.32 -25.55 12.09
CA VAL A 491 19.36 -24.08 12.03
C VAL A 491 20.65 -23.58 11.38
N GLU A 492 21.81 -24.14 11.75
CA GLU A 492 23.11 -23.73 11.19
C GLU A 492 23.20 -23.95 9.66
N HIS A 493 22.45 -24.93 9.15
CA HIS A 493 22.33 -25.17 7.73
C HIS A 493 21.32 -24.21 7.09
N PHE A 494 20.16 -23.99 7.73
CA PHE A 494 19.11 -23.11 7.22
C PHE A 494 19.55 -21.64 7.16
N GLN A 495 20.31 -21.14 8.13
CA GLN A 495 20.75 -19.73 8.15
C GLN A 495 21.47 -19.34 6.84
N ARG A 496 22.19 -20.28 6.20
CA ARG A 496 22.90 -20.06 4.91
C ARG A 496 21.97 -19.62 3.77
N TYR A 497 20.68 -19.89 3.89
CA TYR A 497 19.66 -19.60 2.88
C TYR A 497 18.80 -18.37 3.23
N GLU A 498 19.02 -17.77 4.40
CA GLU A 498 18.49 -16.48 4.83
C GLU A 498 16.96 -16.33 4.61
N GLN A 499 16.56 -15.31 3.87
CA GLN A 499 15.17 -14.96 3.59
C GLN A 499 14.38 -16.09 2.92
N LYS A 500 15.00 -16.88 2.05
CA LYS A 500 14.25 -17.83 1.21
C LYS A 500 13.74 -19.00 2.02
N ILE A 501 14.58 -19.52 2.94
CA ILE A 501 14.14 -20.58 3.83
C ILE A 501 13.10 -20.06 4.83
N PHE A 502 13.29 -18.85 5.36
CA PHE A 502 12.31 -18.24 6.26
C PHE A 502 10.96 -18.04 5.55
N HIS A 503 10.97 -17.45 4.35
CA HIS A 503 9.77 -17.29 3.52
C HIS A 503 9.06 -18.62 3.29
N PHE A 504 9.81 -19.66 2.94
CA PHE A 504 9.24 -20.98 2.69
C PHE A 504 8.61 -21.58 3.96
N LEU A 505 9.33 -21.56 5.08
CA LEU A 505 8.83 -22.06 6.36
C LEU A 505 7.61 -21.28 6.84
N TRP A 506 7.61 -19.95 6.67
CA TRP A 506 6.52 -19.09 7.10
C TRP A 506 5.29 -19.24 6.20
N HIS A 507 5.39 -19.04 4.89
CA HIS A 507 4.20 -19.00 4.03
C HIS A 507 3.70 -20.37 3.58
N HIS A 508 4.53 -21.39 3.54
CA HIS A 508 4.15 -22.69 2.99
C HIS A 508 4.07 -23.80 4.02
N MET A 509 4.87 -23.74 5.10
CA MET A 509 4.92 -24.82 6.08
C MET A 509 4.06 -24.55 7.32
N LYS A 510 3.95 -23.30 7.80
CA LYS A 510 3.25 -22.98 9.06
C LYS A 510 1.84 -23.57 9.15
N ASP A 511 1.10 -23.57 8.04
CA ASP A 511 -0.30 -23.98 7.99
C ASP A 511 -0.46 -25.50 7.92
N VAL A 512 0.56 -26.19 7.40
CA VAL A 512 0.58 -27.64 7.21
C VAL A 512 1.07 -28.38 8.45
N VAL A 513 1.78 -27.70 9.35
CA VAL A 513 2.10 -28.23 10.68
C VAL A 513 0.82 -28.50 11.47
N GLN A 514 0.76 -29.68 12.08
CA GLN A 514 -0.40 -30.11 12.86
C GLN A 514 -0.69 -29.11 14.01
N PRO A 515 -1.96 -28.85 14.37
CA PRO A 515 -2.33 -27.82 15.35
C PRO A 515 -1.55 -27.87 16.67
N GLN A 516 -1.35 -29.09 17.17
CA GLN A 516 -0.59 -29.45 18.37
C GLN A 516 0.90 -29.09 18.35
N ASP A 517 1.49 -28.94 17.17
CA ASP A 517 2.91 -28.63 16.98
C ASP A 517 3.19 -27.20 16.52
N ARG A 518 2.15 -26.43 16.18
CA ARG A 518 2.29 -25.07 15.64
C ARG A 518 3.06 -24.15 16.57
N ALA A 519 2.80 -24.21 17.87
CA ALA A 519 3.51 -23.38 18.85
C ALA A 519 5.01 -23.72 18.88
N ALA A 520 5.35 -25.01 18.91
CA ALA A 520 6.74 -25.46 18.91
C ALA A 520 7.46 -25.09 17.60
N PHE A 521 6.78 -25.22 16.45
CA PHE A 521 7.31 -24.82 15.16
C PHE A 521 7.56 -23.32 15.05
N LEU A 522 6.59 -22.48 15.43
CA LEU A 522 6.74 -21.03 15.38
C LEU A 522 7.83 -20.53 16.34
N ASN A 523 7.96 -21.13 17.53
CA ASN A 523 9.08 -20.86 18.44
C ASN A 523 10.44 -21.30 17.84
N ALA A 524 10.47 -22.34 17.00
CA ALA A 524 11.71 -22.74 16.32
C ALA A 524 12.12 -21.72 15.24
N LEU A 525 11.16 -21.08 14.56
CA LEU A 525 11.45 -19.98 13.62
C LEU A 525 12.06 -18.75 14.30
N GLN A 526 11.75 -18.53 15.58
CA GLN A 526 12.39 -17.51 16.41
C GLN A 526 13.90 -17.74 16.54
N ALA A 527 14.30 -18.99 16.81
CA ALA A 527 15.71 -19.38 16.90
C ALA A 527 16.43 -19.26 15.54
N LEU A 528 15.74 -19.56 14.43
CA LEU A 528 16.30 -19.35 13.09
C LEU A 528 16.56 -17.86 12.83
N THR A 529 15.60 -17.00 13.17
CA THR A 529 15.66 -15.56 12.86
C THR A 529 16.82 -14.85 13.57
N THR A 530 17.22 -15.30 14.76
CA THR A 530 18.34 -14.69 15.49
C THR A 530 19.73 -15.14 15.04
N GLN A 531 19.79 -16.22 14.26
CA GLN A 531 21.01 -16.72 13.64
C GLN A 531 21.18 -16.23 12.19
N MET A 532 20.12 -15.66 11.59
CA MET A 532 20.19 -15.06 10.25
C MET A 532 21.04 -13.78 10.24
N ASP A 533 21.82 -13.58 9.19
CA ASP A 533 22.59 -12.35 8.94
C ASP A 533 21.67 -11.19 8.52
N GLN A 534 20.52 -11.49 7.89
CA GLN A 534 19.58 -10.49 7.37
C GLN A 534 18.14 -10.66 7.89
N PRO A 535 17.89 -10.57 9.21
CA PRO A 535 16.56 -10.74 9.80
C PRO A 535 15.55 -9.70 9.29
N LYS A 536 16.00 -8.54 8.80
CA LYS A 536 15.16 -7.48 8.21
C LYS A 536 14.31 -7.96 7.03
N LYS A 537 14.76 -9.01 6.32
CA LYS A 537 14.00 -9.59 5.21
C LYS A 537 12.87 -10.51 5.68
N ALA A 538 13.08 -11.22 6.80
CA ALA A 538 12.03 -11.97 7.48
C ALA A 538 10.94 -11.02 8.02
N PHE A 539 11.34 -9.85 8.52
CA PHE A 539 10.41 -8.83 9.01
C PHE A 539 9.37 -8.39 7.97
N LYS A 540 9.80 -8.15 6.72
CA LYS A 540 8.88 -7.81 5.62
C LYS A 540 7.80 -8.87 5.43
N ILE A 541 8.21 -10.15 5.43
CA ILE A 541 7.32 -11.31 5.25
C ILE A 541 6.26 -11.35 6.36
N LEU A 542 6.67 -11.11 7.61
CA LEU A 542 5.78 -11.13 8.77
C LEU A 542 4.70 -10.06 8.70
N LEU A 543 5.07 -8.81 8.37
CA LEU A 543 4.11 -7.72 8.28
C LEU A 543 3.15 -7.87 7.10
N GLU A 544 3.64 -8.35 5.95
CA GLU A 544 2.81 -8.59 4.77
C GLU A 544 1.79 -9.70 5.03
N ASP A 545 2.20 -10.78 5.68
CA ASP A 545 1.33 -11.88 6.08
C ASP A 545 0.26 -11.41 7.10
N PHE A 546 0.67 -10.66 8.14
CA PHE A 546 -0.25 -10.13 9.16
C PHE A 546 -1.35 -9.24 8.54
N CYS A 547 -1.00 -8.43 7.54
CA CYS A 547 -1.92 -7.52 6.86
C CYS A 547 -2.67 -8.15 5.67
N SER A 548 -2.36 -9.40 5.30
CA SER A 548 -2.91 -10.03 4.09
C SER A 548 -4.42 -10.27 4.18
N GLU A 549 -4.91 -10.62 5.38
CA GLU A 549 -6.32 -10.81 5.69
C GLU A 549 -6.73 -9.94 6.89
N PRO A 550 -7.01 -8.64 6.65
CA PRO A 550 -7.25 -7.68 7.73
C PRO A 550 -8.58 -7.91 8.47
N ASN A 551 -9.51 -8.68 7.91
CA ASN A 551 -10.82 -8.97 8.48
C ASN A 551 -10.89 -10.32 9.23
N SER A 552 -9.79 -11.06 9.29
CA SER A 552 -9.69 -12.36 9.98
C SER A 552 -8.53 -12.35 10.96
N ILE A 553 -8.58 -13.20 11.98
CA ILE A 553 -7.42 -13.45 12.86
C ILE A 553 -6.83 -14.80 12.45
N GLN A 554 -5.52 -14.84 12.24
CA GLN A 554 -4.77 -16.04 11.92
C GLN A 554 -4.08 -16.55 13.17
N PHE A 555 -3.94 -17.88 13.31
CA PHE A 555 -3.27 -18.46 14.48
C PHE A 555 -1.79 -18.02 14.58
N SER A 556 -1.18 -17.63 13.46
CA SER A 556 0.21 -17.16 13.38
C SER A 556 0.38 -15.69 13.77
N ASP A 557 -0.70 -14.90 13.87
CA ASP A 557 -0.63 -13.44 14.06
C ASP A 557 0.17 -13.05 15.31
N ASN A 558 -0.07 -13.73 16.44
CA ASN A 558 0.64 -13.45 17.69
C ASN A 558 2.15 -13.67 17.55
N LYS A 559 2.55 -14.79 16.95
CA LYS A 559 3.97 -15.10 16.73
C LYS A 559 4.58 -14.21 15.65
N ALA A 560 3.80 -13.75 14.67
CA ALA A 560 4.28 -12.81 13.66
C ALA A 560 4.73 -11.49 14.32
N ILE A 561 3.90 -10.95 15.21
CA ILE A 561 4.20 -9.71 15.92
C ILE A 561 5.31 -9.90 16.98
N MET A 562 5.33 -11.04 17.69
CA MET A 562 6.46 -11.35 18.57
C MET A 562 7.79 -11.40 17.82
N LEU A 563 7.86 -12.11 16.69
CA LEU A 563 9.06 -12.15 15.86
C LEU A 563 9.42 -10.76 15.32
N ALA A 564 8.42 -9.94 14.95
CA ALA A 564 8.63 -8.56 14.57
C ALA A 564 9.26 -7.73 15.70
N ASN A 565 8.81 -7.89 16.95
CA ASN A 565 9.41 -7.24 18.13
C ASN A 565 10.89 -7.60 18.29
N LEU A 566 11.23 -8.89 18.13
CA LEU A 566 12.61 -9.38 18.22
C LEU A 566 13.51 -8.87 17.10
N ILE A 567 12.99 -8.75 15.88
CA ILE A 567 13.80 -8.25 14.76
C ILE A 567 14.04 -6.74 14.90
N VAL A 568 13.06 -6.01 15.44
CA VAL A 568 13.19 -4.57 15.68
C VAL A 568 14.13 -4.30 16.87
N HIS A 569 14.11 -5.13 17.91
CA HIS A 569 14.92 -4.96 19.10
C HIS A 569 16.16 -5.89 19.07
N ARG A 570 17.37 -5.33 18.95
CA ARG A 570 18.65 -6.04 18.70
C ARG A 570 19.12 -7.01 19.80
N ASP A 571 18.32 -7.25 20.83
CA ASP A 571 18.68 -8.10 21.96
C ASP A 571 18.35 -9.58 21.67
N LYS A 572 19.39 -10.40 21.59
CA LYS A 572 19.28 -11.83 21.27
C LYS A 572 18.70 -12.65 22.44
N HIS A 573 18.80 -12.17 23.68
CA HIS A 573 18.27 -12.87 24.87
C HIS A 573 16.74 -12.89 24.90
N LEU A 574 16.09 -12.05 24.09
CA LEU A 574 14.63 -12.06 23.95
C LEU A 574 14.08 -13.38 23.36
N THR A 575 14.94 -14.24 22.79
CA THR A 575 14.53 -15.55 22.26
C THR A 575 14.16 -16.59 23.30
N ASP A 576 14.59 -16.39 24.54
CA ASP A 576 14.35 -17.32 25.65
C ASP A 576 12.98 -17.10 26.31
N TYR A 577 12.25 -16.05 25.91
CA TYR A 577 10.97 -15.69 26.50
C TYR A 577 9.77 -16.18 25.68
N ASP A 578 8.79 -16.77 26.38
CA ASP A 578 7.51 -17.18 25.79
C ASP A 578 6.59 -16.00 25.42
N ILE A 579 6.84 -14.82 26.02
CA ILE A 579 6.19 -13.54 25.75
C ILE A 579 7.23 -12.42 25.71
N THR A 580 7.06 -11.41 24.87
CA THR A 580 8.06 -10.32 24.75
C THR A 580 8.10 -9.50 26.05
N PRO A 581 9.25 -9.31 26.72
CA PRO A 581 9.34 -8.46 27.91
C PRO A 581 8.88 -7.02 27.64
N GLU A 582 8.13 -6.41 28.56
CA GLU A 582 7.55 -5.07 28.34
C GLU A 582 8.60 -3.94 28.43
N ASP A 583 9.68 -4.18 29.16
CA ASP A 583 10.71 -3.18 29.44
C ASP A 583 11.53 -2.82 28.19
N ILE A 584 11.43 -3.63 27.11
CA ILE A 584 12.08 -3.32 25.84
C ILE A 584 11.58 -2.00 25.23
N VAL A 585 10.36 -1.57 25.59
CA VAL A 585 9.77 -0.30 25.15
C VAL A 585 10.56 0.90 25.69
N LEU A 586 11.25 0.74 26.82
CA LEU A 586 12.06 1.76 27.48
C LEU A 586 13.50 1.80 26.94
N ASN A 587 14.01 0.68 26.42
CA ASN A 587 15.39 0.52 25.95
C ASN A 587 15.59 0.91 24.48
N ARG A 588 15.20 2.15 24.11
CA ARG A 588 15.21 2.60 22.70
C ARG A 588 16.56 2.50 22.00
N HIS A 589 17.66 2.45 22.74
CA HIS A 589 19.04 2.41 22.22
C HIS A 589 19.33 1.07 21.52
N ASN A 590 18.59 0.02 21.87
CA ASN A 590 18.70 -1.31 21.30
C ASN A 590 17.78 -1.52 20.09
N ILE A 591 17.04 -0.49 19.65
CA ILE A 591 16.20 -0.56 18.45
C ILE A 591 17.08 -0.48 17.21
N ASP A 592 16.88 -1.40 16.25
CA ASP A 592 17.45 -1.25 14.92
C ASP A 592 16.70 -0.16 14.16
N THR A 593 17.31 1.03 14.10
CA THR A 593 16.72 2.22 13.48
C THR A 593 16.33 2.01 12.02
N MET A 594 17.09 1.23 11.25
CA MET A 594 16.74 0.96 9.84
C MET A 594 15.51 0.04 9.75
N VAL A 595 15.39 -0.97 10.61
CA VAL A 595 14.19 -1.84 10.64
C VAL A 595 12.99 -1.04 11.11
N ALA A 596 13.12 -0.26 12.18
CA ALA A 596 12.04 0.57 12.70
C ALA A 596 11.55 1.61 11.67
N GLN A 597 12.46 2.25 10.93
CA GLN A 597 12.10 3.17 9.84
C GLN A 597 11.38 2.45 8.70
N TYR A 598 11.85 1.27 8.29
CA TYR A 598 11.18 0.46 7.28
C TYR A 598 9.78 0.03 7.74
N ALA A 599 9.64 -0.39 9.00
CA ALA A 599 8.37 -0.75 9.61
C ALA A 599 7.41 0.44 9.62
N ALA A 600 7.88 1.62 10.03
CA ALA A 600 7.09 2.85 10.06
C ALA A 600 6.56 3.17 8.67
N TRP A 601 7.44 3.17 7.66
CA TRP A 601 7.04 3.39 6.27
C TRP A 601 6.01 2.35 5.79
N ARG A 602 6.18 1.06 6.12
CA ARG A 602 5.25 0.00 5.72
C ARG A 602 3.88 0.16 6.38
N LEU A 603 3.86 0.49 7.68
CA LEU A 603 2.62 0.73 8.43
C LEU A 603 1.86 1.93 7.87
N GLU A 604 2.53 3.02 7.50
CA GLU A 604 1.85 4.16 6.88
C GLU A 604 1.32 3.83 5.48
N LYS A 605 2.09 3.05 4.69
CA LYS A 605 1.68 2.59 3.37
C LYS A 605 0.45 1.68 3.42
N ASP A 606 0.41 0.73 4.36
CA ASP A 606 -0.67 -0.26 4.49
C ASP A 606 -1.63 0.06 5.66
N HIS A 607 -1.71 1.33 6.07
CA HIS A 607 -2.39 1.74 7.31
C HIS A 607 -3.85 1.28 7.40
N GLU A 608 -4.60 1.20 6.28
CA GLU A 608 -6.00 0.78 6.29
C GLU A 608 -6.12 -0.71 6.57
N ALA A 609 -5.29 -1.55 5.92
CA ALA A 609 -5.25 -2.98 6.19
C ALA A 609 -4.81 -3.23 7.63
N PHE A 610 -3.74 -2.56 8.07
CA PHE A 610 -3.22 -2.69 9.42
C PHE A 610 -4.24 -2.25 10.47
N SER A 611 -4.83 -1.05 10.34
CA SER A 611 -5.83 -0.54 11.30
C SER A 611 -7.08 -1.42 11.34
N THR A 612 -7.53 -1.93 10.18
CA THR A 612 -8.65 -2.88 10.10
C THR A 612 -8.31 -4.19 10.81
N LYS A 613 -7.07 -4.68 10.69
CA LYS A 613 -6.59 -5.85 11.44
C LYS A 613 -6.63 -5.61 12.95
N VAL A 614 -6.18 -4.45 13.43
CA VAL A 614 -6.25 -4.08 14.85
C VAL A 614 -7.70 -4.01 15.34
N GLN A 615 -8.59 -3.36 14.58
CA GLN A 615 -10.03 -3.32 14.91
C GLN A 615 -10.65 -4.71 14.97
N THR A 616 -10.29 -5.59 14.03
CA THR A 616 -10.78 -6.97 14.01
C THR A 616 -10.32 -7.74 15.24
N ILE A 617 -9.03 -7.62 15.61
CA ILE A 617 -8.48 -8.23 16.83
C ILE A 617 -9.25 -7.75 18.05
N HIS A 618 -9.45 -6.44 18.18
CA HIS A 618 -10.13 -5.86 19.34
C HIS A 618 -11.61 -6.26 19.42
N LYS A 619 -12.34 -6.21 18.29
CA LYS A 619 -13.73 -6.65 18.25
C LYS A 619 -13.88 -8.12 18.66
N LYS A 620 -12.96 -8.97 18.21
CA LYS A 620 -12.92 -10.38 18.61
C LYS A 620 -12.55 -10.56 20.07
N LEU A 621 -11.70 -9.70 20.63
CA LEU A 621 -11.42 -9.69 22.05
C LEU A 621 -12.68 -9.37 22.85
N THR A 622 -13.42 -8.32 22.50
CA THR A 622 -14.68 -7.94 23.17
C THR A 622 -15.72 -9.06 23.05
N GLU A 623 -15.85 -9.69 21.88
CA GLU A 623 -16.66 -10.89 21.67
C GLU A 623 -16.23 -12.04 22.61
N GLY A 624 -14.92 -12.31 22.69
CA GLY A 624 -14.35 -13.34 23.54
C GLY A 624 -14.52 -13.06 25.03
N LEU A 625 -14.47 -11.80 25.47
CA LEU A 625 -14.73 -11.39 26.85
C LEU A 625 -16.22 -11.56 27.20
N HIS A 626 -17.12 -11.32 26.26
CA HIS A 626 -18.56 -11.48 26.43
C HIS A 626 -19.00 -12.96 26.45
N LEU A 627 -18.57 -13.73 25.45
CA LEU A 627 -19.01 -15.12 25.22
C LEU A 627 -18.09 -16.17 25.86
N GLY A 628 -16.92 -15.77 26.35
CA GLY A 628 -15.84 -16.65 26.80
C GLY A 628 -14.91 -17.13 25.70
N ARG A 629 -15.42 -17.24 24.47
CA ARG A 629 -14.66 -17.55 23.25
C ARG A 629 -15.32 -16.89 22.05
N THR A 630 -14.55 -16.65 20.98
CA THR A 630 -15.12 -16.17 19.71
C THR A 630 -16.02 -17.22 19.05
N ALA A 631 -17.08 -16.80 18.36
CA ALA A 631 -18.06 -17.71 17.77
C ALA A 631 -17.52 -18.53 16.60
N ASP A 632 -16.67 -17.92 15.77
CA ASP A 632 -16.12 -18.48 14.53
C ASP A 632 -14.91 -19.38 14.77
N GLN A 633 -13.94 -18.89 15.54
CA GLN A 633 -12.64 -19.54 15.72
C GLN A 633 -12.44 -20.15 17.11
N ARG A 634 -13.41 -19.96 18.03
CA ARG A 634 -13.35 -20.41 19.43
C ARG A 634 -12.09 -19.94 20.17
N LEU A 635 -11.59 -18.75 19.83
CA LEU A 635 -10.41 -18.16 20.47
C LEU A 635 -10.78 -17.65 21.87
N PRO A 636 -10.04 -18.03 22.94
CA PRO A 636 -10.23 -17.47 24.27
C PRO A 636 -9.78 -16.00 24.36
N ALA A 637 -10.43 -15.21 25.22
CA ALA A 637 -10.07 -13.80 25.47
C ALA A 637 -8.58 -13.61 25.85
N ALA A 638 -8.02 -14.52 26.66
CA ALA A 638 -6.60 -14.46 27.07
C ALA A 638 -5.61 -14.51 25.88
N VAL A 639 -5.93 -15.26 24.82
CA VAL A 639 -5.08 -15.34 23.62
C VAL A 639 -5.12 -14.01 22.86
N LEU A 640 -6.29 -13.39 22.79
CA LEU A 640 -6.50 -12.11 22.12
C LEU A 640 -5.88 -10.93 22.89
N LEU A 641 -5.95 -10.95 24.23
CA LEU A 641 -5.25 -9.99 25.08
C LEU A 641 -3.74 -10.03 24.86
N ASN A 642 -3.17 -11.24 24.79
CA ASN A 642 -1.74 -11.42 24.50
C ASN A 642 -1.38 -10.92 23.09
N LEU A 643 -2.25 -11.10 22.09
CA LEU A 643 -2.03 -10.57 20.76
C LEU A 643 -2.03 -9.03 20.74
N GLU A 644 -3.00 -8.37 21.38
CA GLU A 644 -3.00 -6.91 21.51
C GLU A 644 -1.80 -6.39 22.28
N ARG A 645 -1.39 -7.09 23.34
CA ARG A 645 -0.19 -6.76 24.12
C ARG A 645 1.06 -6.70 23.24
N GLU A 646 1.30 -7.77 22.47
CA GLU A 646 2.46 -7.86 21.56
C GLU A 646 2.41 -6.77 20.48
N LEU A 647 1.20 -6.46 19.99
CA LEU A 647 0.97 -5.38 19.03
C LEU A 647 1.31 -4.01 19.62
N TYR A 648 0.90 -3.72 20.85
CA TYR A 648 1.21 -2.43 21.48
C TYR A 648 2.72 -2.27 21.77
N ILE A 649 3.40 -3.36 22.14
CA ILE A 649 4.88 -3.36 22.22
C ILE A 649 5.47 -3.01 20.85
N PHE A 650 5.03 -3.67 19.79
CA PHE A 650 5.51 -3.44 18.42
C PHE A 650 5.35 -1.99 17.97
N LEU A 651 4.16 -1.43 18.15
CA LEU A 651 3.86 -0.04 17.78
C LEU A 651 4.73 0.97 18.55
N SER A 652 5.08 0.65 19.80
CA SER A 652 5.96 1.47 20.63
C SER A 652 7.41 1.49 20.12
N LEU A 653 7.86 0.43 19.43
CA LEU A 653 9.20 0.34 18.86
C LEU A 653 9.31 1.07 17.51
N VAL A 654 8.23 1.06 16.70
CA VAL A 654 8.23 1.54 15.31
C VAL A 654 7.99 3.05 15.16
N ALA A 655 7.27 3.68 16.10
CA ALA A 655 7.16 5.14 16.22
C ALA A 655 6.72 5.90 14.95
N CYS A 656 5.55 5.55 14.38
CA CYS A 656 4.90 6.29 13.29
C CYS A 656 3.55 6.90 13.73
N ASP A 657 2.87 7.63 12.86
CA ASP A 657 1.61 8.32 13.21
C ASP A 657 0.46 7.32 13.38
N THR A 658 0.38 6.30 12.53
CA THR A 658 -0.52 5.15 12.71
C THR A 658 -0.30 4.47 14.07
N SER A 659 0.96 4.29 14.49
CA SER A 659 1.30 3.69 15.79
C SER A 659 0.86 4.54 16.97
N LYS A 660 1.10 5.86 16.92
CA LYS A 660 0.68 6.81 17.96
C LYS A 660 -0.84 6.85 18.07
N ALA A 661 -1.56 6.87 16.96
CA ALA A 661 -3.02 6.88 16.93
C ALA A 661 -3.59 5.65 17.63
N ILE A 662 -3.13 4.45 17.27
CA ILE A 662 -3.57 3.19 17.88
C ILE A 662 -3.26 3.14 19.38
N LEU A 663 -2.04 3.49 19.79
CA LEU A 663 -1.65 3.47 21.22
C LEU A 663 -2.44 4.48 22.04
N LYS A 664 -2.73 5.65 21.48
CA LYS A 664 -3.60 6.66 22.11
C LYS A 664 -5.03 6.15 22.29
N SER A 665 -5.59 5.49 21.28
CA SER A 665 -6.91 4.84 21.36
C SER A 665 -6.92 3.75 22.43
N ALA A 666 -5.90 2.89 22.45
CA ALA A 666 -5.75 1.83 23.44
C ALA A 666 -5.68 2.39 24.87
N ALA A 667 -4.82 3.37 25.13
CA ALA A 667 -4.74 3.97 26.46
C ALA A 667 -6.03 4.67 26.89
N ALA A 668 -6.79 5.26 25.95
CA ALA A 668 -8.07 5.89 26.26
C ALA A 668 -9.18 4.89 26.64
N GLU A 669 -9.13 3.67 26.09
CA GLU A 669 -10.10 2.61 26.42
C GLU A 669 -9.68 1.84 27.66
N TYR A 670 -8.47 1.29 27.66
CA TYR A 670 -7.92 0.55 28.81
C TYR A 670 -7.74 1.44 30.04
N GLY A 671 -7.61 2.75 29.85
CA GLY A 671 -7.46 3.74 30.92
C GLY A 671 -8.79 4.29 31.46
N ASP A 672 -9.93 3.82 30.96
CA ASP A 672 -11.24 4.12 31.54
C ASP A 672 -11.81 2.89 32.26
N PRO A 673 -11.90 2.90 33.60
CA PRO A 673 -12.46 1.78 34.34
C PRO A 673 -13.96 1.55 34.07
N ALA A 674 -14.66 2.50 33.46
CA ALA A 674 -16.06 2.33 33.03
C ALA A 674 -16.19 1.71 31.61
N ALA A 675 -15.08 1.44 30.92
CA ALA A 675 -15.12 0.83 29.59
C ALA A 675 -15.72 -0.59 29.64
N GLU A 676 -16.46 -0.96 28.59
CA GLU A 676 -17.21 -2.22 28.52
C GLU A 676 -16.29 -3.44 28.71
N ILE A 677 -15.04 -3.36 28.25
CA ILE A 677 -14.03 -4.42 28.39
C ILE A 677 -13.74 -4.84 29.84
N PHE A 678 -14.03 -4.00 30.84
CA PHE A 678 -13.88 -4.33 32.26
C PHE A 678 -15.13 -4.96 32.88
N HIS A 679 -16.26 -4.94 32.17
CA HIS A 679 -17.58 -5.30 32.69
C HIS A 679 -18.23 -6.50 31.97
N GLN A 680 -17.51 -7.16 31.06
CA GLN A 680 -17.97 -8.40 30.43
C GLN A 680 -17.85 -9.60 31.36
N LYS A 681 -18.49 -10.70 30.95
CA LYS A 681 -18.55 -11.96 31.69
C LYS A 681 -17.16 -12.49 32.10
N GLU A 682 -16.20 -12.50 31.19
CA GLU A 682 -14.84 -12.98 31.48
C GLU A 682 -13.87 -11.89 31.96
N SER A 683 -14.31 -10.63 32.05
CA SER A 683 -13.41 -9.51 32.41
C SER A 683 -12.78 -9.70 33.79
N GLN A 684 -13.50 -10.27 34.75
CA GLN A 684 -12.96 -10.54 36.10
C GLN A 684 -11.83 -11.56 36.10
N ASN A 685 -11.90 -12.56 35.21
CA ASN A 685 -10.87 -13.59 35.04
C ASN A 685 -9.67 -13.03 34.28
N CYS A 686 -9.89 -12.03 33.42
CA CYS A 686 -8.86 -11.42 32.58
C CYS A 686 -8.30 -10.10 33.14
N LEU A 687 -8.73 -9.67 34.34
CA LEU A 687 -8.46 -8.32 34.84
C LEU A 687 -6.96 -8.00 34.94
N GLY A 688 -6.14 -8.97 35.34
CA GLY A 688 -4.68 -8.80 35.38
C GLY A 688 -4.09 -8.53 33.98
N ALA A 689 -4.57 -9.22 32.96
CA ALA A 689 -4.14 -9.04 31.57
C ALA A 689 -4.68 -7.74 30.96
N LEU A 690 -5.91 -7.32 31.31
CA LEU A 690 -6.44 -6.00 30.94
C LEU A 690 -5.58 -4.86 31.52
N MET A 691 -5.20 -4.96 32.80
CA MET A 691 -4.29 -4.02 33.46
C MET A 691 -2.88 -4.04 32.83
N GLN A 692 -2.42 -5.19 32.36
CA GLN A 692 -1.16 -5.32 31.65
C GLN A 692 -1.19 -4.57 30.31
N ASN A 693 -2.27 -4.70 29.53
CA ASN A 693 -2.44 -3.98 28.28
C ASN A 693 -2.48 -2.46 28.49
N LEU A 694 -3.13 -1.99 29.57
CA LEU A 694 -3.06 -0.58 29.97
C LEU A 694 -1.60 -0.14 30.19
N ARG A 695 -0.84 -0.89 31.00
CA ARG A 695 0.56 -0.56 31.30
C ARG A 695 1.40 -0.45 30.04
N VAL A 696 1.29 -1.43 29.13
CA VAL A 696 2.02 -1.44 27.85
C VAL A 696 1.62 -0.24 26.98
N ALA A 697 0.33 0.09 26.89
CA ALA A 697 -0.14 1.25 26.13
C ALA A 697 0.40 2.57 26.70
N LEU A 698 0.40 2.74 28.03
CA LEU A 698 0.96 3.93 28.71
C LEU A 698 2.47 4.06 28.47
N ARG A 699 3.23 2.97 28.62
CA ARG A 699 4.67 2.93 28.30
C ARG A 699 4.93 3.27 26.84
N GLY A 700 4.10 2.76 25.92
CA GLY A 700 4.16 3.07 24.51
C GLY A 700 3.97 4.54 24.21
N ILE A 701 2.93 5.17 24.77
CA ILE A 701 2.72 6.62 24.68
C ILE A 701 3.89 7.38 25.29
N GLY A 702 4.41 6.95 26.44
CA GLY A 702 5.61 7.53 27.04
C GLY A 702 6.83 7.46 26.12
N SER A 703 6.95 6.39 25.32
CA SER A 703 8.09 6.12 24.43
C SER A 703 8.01 6.83 23.07
N ILE A 704 6.81 7.06 22.52
CA ILE A 704 6.64 7.65 21.16
C ILE A 704 5.72 8.88 21.08
N GLY A 705 4.93 9.15 22.11
CA GLY A 705 4.00 10.28 22.18
C GLY A 705 4.69 11.63 22.39
N GLY A 706 3.95 12.72 22.23
CA GLY A 706 4.42 14.09 22.42
C GLY A 706 3.69 14.83 23.54
N MET A 707 3.95 16.14 23.66
CA MET A 707 3.36 16.98 24.71
C MET A 707 1.82 16.97 24.70
N ALA A 708 1.19 16.78 23.53
CA ALA A 708 -0.26 16.71 23.39
C ALA A 708 -0.90 15.51 24.10
N GLU A 709 -0.14 14.44 24.33
CA GLU A 709 -0.63 13.21 24.97
C GLU A 709 -0.65 13.30 26.50
N ILE A 710 0.08 14.24 27.12
CA ILE A 710 0.14 14.40 28.59
C ILE A 710 -1.26 14.60 29.18
N ALA A 711 -2.12 15.39 28.54
CA ALA A 711 -3.49 15.62 29.02
C ALA A 711 -4.35 14.33 29.03
N VAL A 712 -4.05 13.36 28.16
CA VAL A 712 -4.72 12.05 28.20
C VAL A 712 -4.21 11.22 29.38
N LEU A 713 -2.89 11.18 29.57
CA LEU A 713 -2.24 10.42 30.66
C LEU A 713 -2.71 10.89 32.04
N GLU A 714 -2.78 12.20 32.28
CA GLU A 714 -3.23 12.75 33.57
C GLU A 714 -4.71 12.43 33.88
N ARG A 715 -5.57 12.31 32.85
CA ARG A 715 -6.96 11.85 33.04
C ARG A 715 -7.04 10.39 33.48
N ILE A 716 -6.16 9.54 32.96
CA ILE A 716 -6.07 8.12 33.36
C ILE A 716 -5.60 8.03 34.81
N LYS A 717 -4.60 8.82 35.19
CA LYS A 717 -4.12 8.92 36.59
C LYS A 717 -5.25 9.29 37.56
N ALA A 718 -6.10 10.26 37.19
CA ALA A 718 -7.24 10.66 38.01
C ALA A 718 -8.28 9.54 38.22
N SER A 719 -8.23 8.47 37.44
CA SER A 719 -9.16 7.33 37.53
C SER A 719 -8.64 6.18 38.41
N GLU A 720 -7.47 6.31 39.04
CA GLU A 720 -6.82 5.27 39.85
C GLU A 720 -7.77 4.64 40.90
N GLU A 721 -8.49 5.47 41.65
CA GLU A 721 -9.41 4.98 42.69
C GLU A 721 -10.53 4.12 42.09
N ASN A 722 -11.06 4.52 40.93
CA ASN A 722 -12.11 3.78 40.23
C ASN A 722 -11.60 2.42 39.73
N PHE A 723 -10.35 2.33 39.27
CA PHE A 723 -9.72 1.04 38.96
C PHE A 723 -9.63 0.12 40.18
N GLY A 724 -9.30 0.67 41.36
CA GLY A 724 -9.26 -0.08 42.60
C GLY A 724 -10.62 -0.68 43.00
N ARG A 725 -11.73 -0.12 42.51
CA ARG A 725 -13.10 -0.57 42.80
C ARG A 725 -13.59 -1.68 41.85
N LEU A 726 -12.87 -1.98 40.76
CA LEU A 726 -13.27 -3.01 39.78
C LEU A 726 -13.29 -4.43 40.36
N LYS A 727 -12.45 -4.70 41.35
CA LYS A 727 -12.38 -6.00 42.04
C LYS A 727 -12.11 -5.78 43.52
N ASN A 728 -12.94 -6.40 44.36
CA ASN A 728 -12.76 -6.37 45.81
C ASN A 728 -11.64 -7.34 46.25
N ASP A 729 -10.42 -7.08 45.78
CA ASP A 729 -9.23 -7.88 46.05
C ASP A 729 -8.06 -6.95 46.44
N ARG A 730 -7.31 -7.33 47.47
CA ARG A 730 -6.22 -6.50 48.01
C ARG A 730 -5.06 -6.41 47.02
N HIS A 731 -4.77 -7.49 46.29
CA HIS A 731 -3.70 -7.52 45.31
C HIS A 731 -4.04 -6.63 44.09
N HIS A 732 -5.27 -6.72 43.59
CA HIS A 732 -5.79 -5.84 42.53
C HIS A 732 -5.72 -4.36 42.93
N ARG A 733 -6.16 -4.00 44.15
CA ARG A 733 -6.06 -2.61 44.62
C ARG A 733 -4.62 -2.10 44.69
N ALA A 734 -3.67 -2.96 45.04
CA ALA A 734 -2.24 -2.62 45.01
C ALA A 734 -1.76 -2.41 43.57
N GLN A 735 -2.18 -3.27 42.63
CA GLN A 735 -1.86 -3.12 41.21
C GLN A 735 -2.45 -1.84 40.61
N ALA A 736 -3.69 -1.48 40.96
CA ALA A 736 -4.34 -0.25 40.50
C ALA A 736 -3.57 1.02 40.94
N ARG A 737 -2.98 1.03 42.14
CA ARG A 737 -2.15 2.16 42.61
C ARG A 737 -0.91 2.43 41.76
N LEU A 738 -0.40 1.41 41.07
CA LEU A 738 0.75 1.56 40.18
C LEU A 738 0.42 2.38 38.92
N ILE A 739 -0.86 2.62 38.61
CA ILE A 739 -1.25 3.45 37.45
C ILE A 739 -0.65 4.86 37.56
N SER A 740 -0.65 5.45 38.75
CA SER A 740 -0.03 6.77 38.97
C SER A 740 1.46 6.76 38.63
N GLU A 741 2.19 5.73 39.06
CA GLU A 741 3.62 5.57 38.76
C GLU A 741 3.84 5.39 37.24
N TRP A 742 3.05 4.55 36.57
CA TRP A 742 3.17 4.33 35.13
C TRP A 742 2.90 5.61 34.32
N VAL A 743 1.92 6.41 34.73
CA VAL A 743 1.62 7.71 34.11
C VAL A 743 2.77 8.69 34.34
N GLU A 744 3.28 8.80 35.57
CA GLU A 744 4.38 9.70 35.90
C GLU A 744 5.65 9.35 35.10
N GLU A 745 5.98 8.07 34.96
CA GLU A 745 7.07 7.60 34.10
C GLU A 745 6.86 8.01 32.64
N ALA A 746 5.66 7.77 32.09
CA ALA A 746 5.34 8.13 30.71
C ALA A 746 5.44 9.64 30.46
N VAL A 747 4.90 10.47 31.36
CA VAL A 747 4.99 11.94 31.29
C VAL A 747 6.44 12.41 31.39
N LYS A 748 7.24 11.80 32.27
CA LYS A 748 8.68 12.11 32.40
C LYS A 748 9.43 11.83 31.09
N LEU A 749 9.15 10.68 30.44
CA LEU A 749 9.77 10.32 29.16
C LEU A 749 9.37 11.26 28.02
N ILE A 750 8.12 11.73 28.00
CA ILE A 750 7.67 12.73 27.02
C ILE A 750 8.40 14.06 27.23
N LYS A 751 8.41 14.56 28.48
CA LYS A 751 9.07 15.84 28.83
C LYS A 751 10.58 15.82 28.63
N PHE A 752 11.24 14.67 28.79
CA PHE A 752 12.68 14.54 28.56
C PHE A 752 13.06 14.60 27.07
N ARG A 753 12.14 14.21 26.17
CA ARG A 753 12.37 14.19 24.71
C ARG A 753 11.96 15.48 23.99
N ALA A 754 11.03 16.24 24.58
CA ALA A 754 10.57 17.54 24.10
C ALA A 754 11.56 18.64 24.49
#